data_AF-A0A0F9QA80-F1
#
_entry.id   AF-A0A0F9QA80-F1
#
_cell.length_a   1.000
_cell.length_b   1.000
_cell.length_c   1.000
_cell.angle_alpha   90.00
_cell.angle_beta   90.00
_cell.angle_gamma   90.00
#
_symmetry.space_group_name_H-M   'P 1'
#
loop_
_entity.id
_entity.type
_entity.pdbx_description
1 polymer ?
#
loop_
_entity_poly.entity_id
_entity_poly.type
_entity_poly.pdbx_seq_one_letter_code
_entity_poly.pdbx_strand_id
1 'polypeptide(L)'
;MPVEVDPIIDAEKNREESSSPWLWFLDWTFSRAWVPNGLVAHWKLDDDLATTDVIDSSGNVHHGTLVGGDNTQDVNTAGKVSDAFQFNGVDDYVGTGDPFQSTLQGSFSVSLWVKPDDGQPAATQYIFHSLDITGSNSFVTIGLLNTGKISFTYGSEGNSGNAATTNAAVFPNGATQWTLITCVADSLIAGVGGKRIYVNGAEVPLDAGDDGDTSGVTFTSYTSAVDVVIAASKTDSGSSHSSSSHSSSSHSSSSSSRSSSSSSRSSSSHSSSSHSSSSHSSSSSSVSSSSSSVSSSSHSSSSSSVSSASSSSSSSSSVSSSSSSSSSVSSSSSSVSSSSSSRSSSSQSSSHSSSSSSVSSSSSSVSSSHSSSSSSVSSSSSSGTPASQVIVYVDPDATGAANGTSWTDAYTSLQTAQDTEKKDITASNEQYTFQCRSSGGTADTTSVVMDSGWTVGADNYIEIIGTDFPSDGIYDNTVYRIETSISHALHIKRNYVRVKKIQAEATNASGSAKHGIRFSNMLAGGSDNRIDSCIVSMIYNGTTNATAYIQSGNAGGVCTFYNCTALSSSVARGIGFQCDLAVTMNVYNSDVYGFATGYSRNDAGTMTVKNCIAGNCGNDFNGTITIDYCCSDDGDGTNSNGPSGGNWANELTNAAGGDFTPVLGGNILVAALNDPGSGLFSTDIIDDSYITDSWARGAYAQAATSSSSSSVSSASSSSSSVSSSSSSVSSSSSSVSSSQSSSSSSDSPIDDYYDGTIDDVMLFSQALPADEVSRIFDVANNQAVSETVYFVNNNVDLTYQSNLYKACNFNLGPWESVAGGALPRRNLTVSNADLVKIIHPFVRDYNGLIDSVVTATPVFAGAIDIDMSAKAMEFSVISTSAAEDFIAFVLGAPNPLLQSFPDGKYYADHCRYVKQFRGLECGYSGADTVCNGTYLDCFTKGNQVRFGGQIALRSKTVRFA
;
A
#
# COMPACT_ATOMS: atom_id res chain seq x y z
N MET A 1 41.90 38.29 1.05
CA MET A 1 43.19 37.57 1.13
C MET A 1 43.59 37.46 2.59
N PRO A 2 42.88 36.63 3.37
CA PRO A 2 43.36 35.25 3.59
C PRO A 2 42.95 34.27 2.49
N VAL A 3 43.36 33.02 2.65
CA VAL A 3 43.19 31.92 1.68
C VAL A 3 41.94 31.11 2.04
N GLU A 4 41.12 30.79 1.05
CA GLU A 4 40.06 29.78 1.16
C GLU A 4 40.70 28.39 1.24
N VAL A 5 40.20 27.54 2.14
CA VAL A 5 40.64 26.15 2.28
C VAL A 5 39.46 25.26 1.96
N ASP A 6 39.55 24.50 0.87
CA ASP A 6 38.47 23.64 0.41
C ASP A 6 38.12 22.56 1.46
N PRO A 7 36.83 22.31 1.75
CA PRO A 7 36.42 21.27 2.69
C PRO A 7 36.69 19.84 2.19
N ILE A 8 37.04 19.69 0.92
CA ILE A 8 37.19 18.41 0.20
C ILE A 8 38.30 17.52 0.78
N ILE A 9 39.33 18.08 1.42
CA ILE A 9 40.54 17.34 1.82
C ILE A 9 40.36 16.52 3.11
N ASP A 10 39.53 16.94 4.06
CA ASP A 10 39.43 16.27 5.36
C ASP A 10 38.45 15.08 5.37
N ALA A 11 37.62 14.91 4.34
CA ALA A 11 36.73 13.75 4.18
C ALA A 11 37.51 12.44 3.92
N GLU A 12 38.50 12.46 3.01
CA GLU A 12 39.34 11.27 2.76
C GLU A 12 40.33 11.00 3.90
N LYS A 13 40.80 12.05 4.59
CA LYS A 13 41.76 11.97 5.70
C LYS A 13 41.25 11.16 6.89
N ASN A 14 39.94 11.20 7.14
CA ASN A 14 39.30 10.40 8.17
C ASN A 14 39.35 8.87 7.89
N ARG A 15 39.80 8.44 6.69
CA ARG A 15 40.03 7.01 6.39
C ARG A 15 41.29 6.42 7.02
N GLU A 16 42.26 7.21 7.47
CA GLU A 16 43.53 6.69 8.03
C GLU A 16 43.86 7.09 9.50
N GLU A 17 43.20 8.09 10.11
CA GLU A 17 43.48 8.51 11.51
C GLU A 17 42.32 8.34 12.51
N SER A 18 41.50 7.28 12.41
CA SER A 18 40.65 6.85 13.54
C SER A 18 41.44 5.98 14.54
N SER A 19 42.39 6.60 15.26
CA SER A 19 43.18 5.93 16.32
C SER A 19 42.48 5.91 17.68
N SER A 20 41.19 6.28 17.75
CA SER A 20 40.37 6.20 18.96
C SER A 20 39.80 4.78 19.14
N PRO A 21 40.16 4.03 20.21
CA PRO A 21 39.66 2.68 20.45
C PRO A 21 38.22 2.64 21.02
N TRP A 22 37.43 3.68 20.74
CA TRP A 22 36.07 3.89 21.25
C TRP A 22 35.09 3.95 20.08
N LEU A 23 34.08 3.10 20.14
CA LEU A 23 32.98 3.04 19.19
C LEU A 23 31.71 3.59 19.84
N TRP A 24 30.85 4.17 19.00
CA TRP A 24 29.48 4.51 19.33
C TRP A 24 28.56 3.44 18.75
N PHE A 25 27.74 2.87 19.61
CA PHE A 25 26.62 2.01 19.25
C PHE A 25 25.34 2.86 19.40
N LEU A 26 24.51 2.91 18.35
CA LEU A 26 23.23 3.60 18.36
C LEU A 26 22.09 2.57 18.30
N ASP A 27 21.17 2.67 19.24
CA ASP A 27 19.85 2.05 19.18
C ASP A 27 18.87 3.17 18.77
N TRP A 28 18.36 3.14 17.54
CA TRP A 28 17.43 4.17 17.04
C TRP A 28 16.02 3.60 17.00
N THR A 29 15.14 4.10 17.86
CA THR A 29 13.76 3.64 18.00
C THR A 29 12.79 4.60 17.33
N PHE A 30 11.98 4.06 16.42
CA PHE A 30 10.93 4.74 15.69
C PHE A 30 9.57 4.31 16.21
N SER A 31 8.66 5.25 16.45
CA SER A 31 7.25 4.99 16.78
C SER A 31 6.37 5.43 15.62
N ARG A 32 5.60 4.51 15.03
CA ARG A 32 4.79 4.81 13.84
C ARG A 32 3.35 5.18 14.18
N ALA A 33 2.91 6.36 13.73
CA ALA A 33 1.53 6.54 13.28
C ALA A 33 1.45 6.02 11.83
N TRP A 34 0.62 5.01 11.58
CA TRP A 34 0.35 4.54 10.22
C TRP A 34 -0.93 5.22 9.73
N VAL A 35 -0.83 5.86 8.56
CA VAL A 35 -1.94 6.53 7.89
C VAL A 35 -2.07 5.90 6.49
N PRO A 36 -3.30 5.64 5.98
CA PRO A 36 -3.51 5.15 4.62
C PRO A 36 -3.00 6.11 3.54
N ASN A 37 -2.80 5.58 2.34
CA ASN A 37 -2.49 6.39 1.16
C ASN A 37 -3.69 7.26 0.73
N GLY A 38 -3.43 8.28 -0.09
CA GLY A 38 -4.48 9.19 -0.59
C GLY A 38 -5.08 10.12 0.47
N LEU A 39 -4.35 10.42 1.54
CA LEU A 39 -4.75 11.41 2.55
C LEU A 39 -4.82 12.82 1.94
N VAL A 40 -5.96 13.48 2.09
CA VAL A 40 -6.23 14.85 1.59
C VAL A 40 -6.11 15.86 2.72
N ALA A 41 -6.71 15.59 3.87
CA ALA A 41 -6.68 16.48 5.04
C ALA A 41 -6.73 15.66 6.33
N HIS A 42 -6.07 16.17 7.39
CA HIS A 42 -5.98 15.51 8.69
C HIS A 42 -6.03 16.52 9.83
N TRP A 43 -7.22 16.75 10.40
CA TRP A 43 -7.38 17.57 11.60
C TRP A 43 -7.42 16.67 12.82
N LYS A 44 -6.31 16.59 13.57
CA LYS A 44 -6.24 15.82 14.82
C LYS A 44 -7.16 16.38 15.90
N LEU A 45 -7.32 17.71 15.93
CA LEU A 45 -8.02 18.46 16.98
C LEU A 45 -7.26 18.44 18.33
N ASP A 46 -5.93 18.39 18.27
CA ASP A 46 -4.99 18.40 19.40
C ASP A 46 -4.41 19.79 19.73
N ASP A 47 -4.80 20.85 19.00
CA ASP A 47 -4.32 22.22 19.20
C ASP A 47 -4.66 22.77 20.61
N ASP A 48 -3.64 23.30 21.32
CA ASP A 48 -3.77 23.98 22.63
C ASP A 48 -3.13 25.39 22.56
N LEU A 49 -3.81 26.31 21.86
CA LEU A 49 -3.31 27.67 21.64
C LEU A 49 -4.40 28.73 21.77
N ALA A 50 -4.00 29.96 22.11
CA ALA A 50 -4.86 31.15 22.12
C ALA A 50 -5.11 31.68 20.69
N THR A 51 -5.62 30.79 19.83
CA THR A 51 -5.92 30.99 18.40
C THR A 51 -7.19 30.24 18.03
N THR A 52 -7.86 30.65 16.96
CA THR A 52 -8.95 29.90 16.33
C THR A 52 -8.49 28.96 15.22
N ASP A 53 -7.20 28.99 14.87
CA ASP A 53 -6.64 28.21 13.76
C ASP A 53 -6.52 26.73 14.16
N VAL A 54 -6.95 25.81 13.28
CA VAL A 54 -6.98 24.36 13.51
C VAL A 54 -6.09 23.64 12.49
N ILE A 55 -5.06 22.96 12.93
CA ILE A 55 -3.93 22.59 12.06
C ILE A 55 -4.15 21.26 11.33
N ASP A 56 -4.46 21.35 10.05
CA ASP A 56 -4.28 20.23 9.10
C ASP A 56 -2.84 19.72 9.12
N SER A 57 -2.69 18.46 9.54
CA SER A 57 -1.44 17.70 9.66
C SER A 57 -1.10 16.87 8.42
N SER A 58 -1.94 16.87 7.37
CA SER A 58 -1.69 16.07 6.15
C SER A 58 -0.49 16.55 5.31
N GLY A 59 -0.10 17.81 5.49
CA GLY A 59 0.90 18.50 4.66
C GLY A 59 0.29 19.29 3.48
N ASN A 60 -1.01 19.15 3.21
CA ASN A 60 -1.70 19.85 2.11
C ASN A 60 -2.19 21.26 2.47
N VAL A 61 -2.13 21.64 3.76
CA VAL A 61 -2.39 23.01 4.27
C VAL A 61 -3.87 23.41 4.23
N HIS A 62 -4.78 22.44 4.36
CA HIS A 62 -6.23 22.69 4.50
C HIS A 62 -6.59 23.06 5.96
N HIS A 63 -5.89 24.04 6.55
CA HIS A 63 -6.08 24.45 7.94
C HIS A 63 -7.49 24.99 8.18
N GLY A 64 -8.17 24.46 9.20
CA GLY A 64 -9.51 24.89 9.58
C GLY A 64 -9.52 26.12 10.49
N THR A 65 -10.71 26.61 10.77
CA THR A 65 -10.97 27.66 11.78
C THR A 65 -12.08 27.18 12.72
N LEU A 66 -11.78 27.15 14.01
CA LEU A 66 -12.74 26.97 15.08
C LEU A 66 -13.64 28.22 15.17
N VAL A 67 -14.95 27.99 15.20
CA VAL A 67 -15.98 29.02 15.32
C VAL A 67 -16.91 28.63 16.46
N GLY A 68 -17.34 29.62 17.23
CA GLY A 68 -18.12 29.49 18.48
C GLY A 68 -17.87 30.72 19.36
N GLY A 69 -16.59 31.12 19.46
CA GLY A 69 -16.13 32.34 20.14
C GLY A 69 -14.93 32.10 21.07
N ASP A 70 -14.66 30.82 21.34
CA ASP A 70 -13.56 30.31 22.13
C ASP A 70 -12.32 30.00 21.24
N ASN A 71 -11.16 29.77 21.88
CA ASN A 71 -9.90 29.39 21.20
C ASN A 71 -9.68 27.87 21.28
N THR A 72 -8.72 27.32 20.54
CA THR A 72 -8.43 25.87 20.61
C THR A 72 -8.05 25.42 22.03
N GLN A 73 -7.26 26.22 22.77
CA GLN A 73 -6.96 26.00 24.20
C GLN A 73 -8.18 25.92 25.15
N ASP A 74 -9.35 26.43 24.73
CA ASP A 74 -10.55 26.52 25.57
C ASP A 74 -11.51 25.35 25.32
N VAL A 75 -11.44 24.72 24.14
CA VAL A 75 -12.17 23.49 23.75
C VAL A 75 -11.34 22.21 23.87
N ASN A 76 -10.01 22.33 24.03
CA ASN A 76 -9.07 21.20 24.15
C ASN A 76 -9.38 20.31 25.37
N THR A 77 -9.38 19.00 25.16
CA THR A 77 -9.66 17.98 26.18
C THR A 77 -8.95 16.67 25.87
N ALA A 78 -8.82 15.77 26.84
CA ALA A 78 -8.11 14.50 26.66
C ALA A 78 -8.82 13.60 25.63
N GLY A 79 -8.07 13.23 24.58
CA GLY A 79 -8.59 12.57 23.40
C GLY A 79 -8.64 11.05 23.47
N LYS A 80 -8.66 10.46 22.28
CA LYS A 80 -8.37 9.05 21.96
C LYS A 80 -6.95 8.91 21.40
N VAL A 81 -6.47 9.90 20.64
CA VAL A 81 -5.11 9.97 20.06
C VAL A 81 -4.43 11.27 20.51
N SER A 82 -3.85 11.25 21.72
CA SER A 82 -3.45 12.45 22.48
C SER A 82 -4.65 13.25 22.98
N ASP A 83 -5.01 14.34 22.30
CA ASP A 83 -5.95 15.37 22.74
C ASP A 83 -6.96 15.67 21.63
N ALA A 84 -8.09 16.26 21.99
CA ALA A 84 -9.29 16.36 21.15
C ALA A 84 -10.08 17.65 21.44
N PHE A 85 -11.04 18.01 20.60
CA PHE A 85 -11.97 19.11 20.88
C PHE A 85 -13.30 18.59 21.45
N GLN A 86 -13.81 19.28 22.48
CA GLN A 86 -15.20 19.21 22.93
C GLN A 86 -16.03 20.27 22.19
N PHE A 87 -17.18 19.88 21.66
CA PHE A 87 -18.16 20.76 21.04
C PHE A 87 -19.40 20.87 21.94
N ASN A 88 -19.97 22.08 22.04
CA ASN A 88 -21.01 22.43 23.01
C ASN A 88 -22.47 22.17 22.58
N GLY A 89 -22.74 21.72 21.35
CA GLY A 89 -24.10 21.50 20.84
C GLY A 89 -24.95 22.76 20.62
N VAL A 90 -24.35 23.96 20.61
CA VAL A 90 -25.04 25.27 20.55
C VAL A 90 -24.47 26.19 19.45
N ASP A 91 -23.16 26.34 19.37
CA ASP A 91 -22.47 27.21 18.40
C ASP A 91 -21.04 26.80 18.01
N ASP A 92 -20.42 25.82 18.69
CA ASP A 92 -19.07 25.33 18.34
C ASP A 92 -19.05 24.48 17.05
N TYR A 93 -18.17 24.81 16.12
CA TYR A 93 -17.85 23.98 14.94
C TYR A 93 -16.48 24.34 14.34
N VAL A 94 -15.91 23.45 13.52
CA VAL A 94 -14.73 23.77 12.70
C VAL A 94 -15.14 23.95 11.24
N GLY A 95 -14.91 25.14 10.68
CA GLY A 95 -15.00 25.38 9.25
C GLY A 95 -13.66 25.07 8.59
N THR A 96 -13.64 24.20 7.58
CA THR A 96 -12.39 23.79 6.92
C THR A 96 -11.84 24.79 5.91
N GLY A 97 -12.68 25.72 5.42
CA GLY A 97 -12.31 26.72 4.41
C GLY A 97 -12.13 26.16 2.99
N ASP A 98 -12.52 24.89 2.75
CA ASP A 98 -12.39 24.21 1.47
C ASP A 98 -13.64 23.35 1.16
N PRO A 99 -14.24 23.43 -0.05
CA PRO A 99 -15.35 22.58 -0.45
C PRO A 99 -14.95 21.15 -0.87
N PHE A 100 -13.64 20.85 -0.95
CA PHE A 100 -13.07 19.55 -1.34
C PHE A 100 -13.63 18.94 -2.63
N GLN A 101 -14.07 19.79 -3.57
CA GLN A 101 -14.90 19.39 -4.71
C GLN A 101 -14.25 18.29 -5.58
N SER A 102 -12.95 18.34 -5.83
CA SER A 102 -12.23 17.30 -6.60
C SER A 102 -12.20 15.94 -5.90
N THR A 103 -12.08 15.94 -4.57
CA THR A 103 -12.11 14.73 -3.73
C THR A 103 -13.52 14.13 -3.73
N LEU A 104 -14.53 14.97 -3.52
CA LEU A 104 -15.94 14.56 -3.47
C LEU A 104 -16.55 14.25 -4.86
N GLN A 105 -15.81 14.48 -5.95
CA GLN A 105 -16.16 14.03 -7.31
C GLN A 105 -15.70 12.60 -7.64
N GLY A 106 -14.84 12.00 -6.81
CA GLY A 106 -14.32 10.64 -6.97
C GLY A 106 -14.83 9.65 -5.92
N SER A 107 -14.18 8.48 -5.82
CA SER A 107 -14.31 7.63 -4.64
C SER A 107 -13.54 8.27 -3.47
N PHE A 108 -14.14 8.37 -2.29
CA PHE A 108 -13.55 9.04 -1.14
C PHE A 108 -13.91 8.35 0.17
N SER A 109 -13.17 8.64 1.23
CA SER A 109 -13.47 8.15 2.58
C SER A 109 -13.27 9.24 3.62
N VAL A 110 -14.07 9.21 4.68
CA VAL A 110 -13.90 10.06 5.87
C VAL A 110 -13.80 9.16 7.08
N SER A 111 -12.77 9.33 7.90
CA SER A 111 -12.53 8.56 9.12
C SER A 111 -12.35 9.52 10.31
N LEU A 112 -12.97 9.22 11.45
CA LEU A 112 -12.89 10.05 12.65
C LEU A 112 -13.23 9.27 13.92
N TRP A 113 -12.63 9.66 15.03
CA TRP A 113 -13.04 9.22 16.36
C TRP A 113 -14.12 10.14 16.90
N VAL A 114 -15.21 9.57 17.40
CA VAL A 114 -16.34 10.32 17.99
C VAL A 114 -16.74 9.75 19.35
N LYS A 115 -17.22 10.63 20.23
CA LYS A 115 -17.80 10.28 21.53
C LYS A 115 -18.87 11.32 21.91
N PRO A 116 -20.12 11.14 21.44
CA PRO A 116 -21.26 11.99 21.80
C PRO A 116 -21.51 12.04 23.32
N ASP A 117 -22.00 13.18 23.82
CA ASP A 117 -22.40 13.34 25.22
C ASP A 117 -23.76 12.68 25.51
N ASP A 118 -24.69 12.67 24.54
CA ASP A 118 -25.80 11.70 24.46
C ASP A 118 -25.72 10.96 23.12
N GLY A 119 -25.58 9.64 23.16
CA GLY A 119 -25.58 8.80 21.97
C GLY A 119 -26.94 8.66 21.27
N GLN A 120 -28.04 9.18 21.84
CA GLN A 120 -29.36 9.23 21.20
C GLN A 120 -29.97 10.64 21.38
N PRO A 121 -29.40 11.66 20.71
CA PRO A 121 -29.73 13.07 20.92
C PRO A 121 -31.18 13.40 20.53
N ALA A 122 -31.73 14.50 21.07
CA ALA A 122 -33.14 14.88 20.87
C ALA A 122 -33.51 15.19 19.40
N ALA A 123 -32.53 15.57 18.59
CA ALA A 123 -32.60 15.78 17.15
C ALA A 123 -31.39 15.12 16.47
N THR A 124 -31.38 15.02 15.15
CA THR A 124 -30.17 14.57 14.42
C THR A 124 -29.07 15.60 14.57
N GLN A 125 -27.86 15.16 14.88
CA GLN A 125 -26.65 16.00 14.91
C GLN A 125 -25.73 15.66 13.75
N TYR A 126 -25.02 16.66 13.21
CA TYR A 126 -24.14 16.50 12.07
C TYR A 126 -22.68 16.61 12.49
N ILE A 127 -21.90 15.59 12.11
CA ILE A 127 -20.51 15.43 12.55
C ILE A 127 -19.54 15.89 11.45
N PHE A 128 -19.91 15.65 10.19
CA PHE A 128 -19.20 16.10 8.98
C PHE A 128 -20.25 16.47 7.92
N HIS A 129 -20.18 17.66 7.34
CA HIS A 129 -21.27 18.20 6.52
C HIS A 129 -20.78 19.19 5.44
N SER A 130 -21.31 19.09 4.23
CA SER A 130 -21.37 20.18 3.23
C SER A 130 -22.67 20.05 2.43
N LEU A 131 -23.33 21.17 2.11
CA LEU A 131 -24.68 21.19 1.55
C LEU A 131 -24.94 22.49 0.75
N ASP A 132 -24.80 22.44 -0.58
CA ASP A 132 -25.12 23.56 -1.47
C ASP A 132 -26.57 23.54 -1.94
N ILE A 133 -27.50 24.03 -1.11
CA ILE A 133 -28.91 24.22 -1.50
C ILE A 133 -29.15 25.38 -2.50
N THR A 134 -28.11 26.10 -2.93
CA THR A 134 -28.26 27.34 -3.73
C THR A 134 -27.81 27.21 -5.18
N GLY A 135 -26.78 26.40 -5.42
CA GLY A 135 -26.27 26.03 -6.74
C GLY A 135 -26.81 24.67 -7.17
N SER A 136 -25.99 23.63 -7.01
CA SER A 136 -26.26 22.31 -7.62
C SER A 136 -27.03 21.33 -6.74
N ASN A 137 -27.38 21.67 -5.50
CA ASN A 137 -27.98 20.74 -4.53
C ASN A 137 -27.13 19.46 -4.36
N SER A 138 -25.81 19.63 -4.34
CA SER A 138 -24.84 18.59 -4.00
C SER A 138 -24.56 18.64 -2.49
N PHE A 139 -24.37 17.48 -1.88
CA PHE A 139 -24.16 17.39 -0.43
C PHE A 139 -23.43 16.12 0.00
N VAL A 140 -22.77 16.19 1.16
CA VAL A 140 -22.20 15.05 1.86
C VAL A 140 -22.43 15.26 3.36
N THR A 141 -22.95 14.24 4.04
CA THR A 141 -23.34 14.34 5.46
C THR A 141 -23.08 13.04 6.21
N ILE A 142 -22.37 13.12 7.34
CA ILE A 142 -22.29 12.07 8.35
C ILE A 142 -23.05 12.58 9.59
N GLY A 143 -24.15 11.92 9.94
CA GLY A 143 -25.03 12.34 11.02
C GLY A 143 -25.30 11.25 12.05
N LEU A 144 -25.40 11.68 13.31
CA LEU A 144 -25.91 10.89 14.43
C LEU A 144 -27.42 11.09 14.53
N LEU A 145 -28.20 10.05 14.22
CA LEU A 145 -29.65 10.09 14.33
C LEU A 145 -30.08 9.99 15.80
N ASN A 146 -31.26 10.51 16.13
CA ASN A 146 -31.90 10.38 17.46
C ASN A 146 -32.24 8.93 17.90
N THR A 147 -31.88 7.94 17.10
CA THR A 147 -31.94 6.50 17.42
C THR A 147 -30.58 5.91 17.79
N GLY A 148 -29.51 6.71 17.76
CA GLY A 148 -28.12 6.29 17.96
C GLY A 148 -27.50 5.55 16.77
N LYS A 149 -28.20 5.56 15.63
CA LYS A 149 -27.69 5.09 14.34
C LYS A 149 -26.81 6.17 13.70
N ILE A 150 -25.76 5.76 13.01
CA ILE A 150 -25.02 6.64 12.10
C ILE A 150 -25.66 6.55 10.72
N SER A 151 -25.84 7.69 10.08
CA SER A 151 -26.29 7.80 8.68
C SER A 151 -25.29 8.59 7.86
N PHE A 152 -24.91 8.04 6.72
CA PHE A 152 -24.01 8.63 5.74
C PHE A 152 -24.75 8.84 4.42
N THR A 153 -24.89 10.09 3.99
CA THR A 153 -25.56 10.43 2.73
C THR A 153 -24.62 11.27 1.87
N TYR A 154 -24.70 11.06 0.57
CA TYR A 154 -23.96 11.79 -0.46
C TYR A 154 -24.88 11.99 -1.66
N GLY A 155 -24.83 13.17 -2.28
CA GLY A 155 -25.66 13.49 -3.45
C GLY A 155 -25.05 14.56 -4.36
N SER A 156 -25.46 14.52 -5.61
CA SER A 156 -24.97 15.34 -6.73
C SER A 156 -26.15 15.79 -7.59
N GLU A 157 -26.20 17.05 -8.04
CA GLU A 157 -27.29 17.58 -8.88
C GLU A 157 -28.71 17.35 -8.28
N GLY A 158 -28.80 17.33 -6.95
CA GLY A 158 -30.04 17.06 -6.22
C GLY A 158 -30.51 15.60 -6.20
N ASN A 159 -29.67 14.64 -6.60
CA ASN A 159 -29.96 13.21 -6.48
C ASN A 159 -28.95 12.52 -5.53
N SER A 160 -29.44 11.72 -4.58
CA SER A 160 -28.65 11.15 -3.47
C SER A 160 -28.60 9.62 -3.40
N GLY A 161 -29.42 8.94 -4.22
CA GLY A 161 -29.72 7.53 -3.98
C GLY A 161 -30.33 7.31 -2.60
N ASN A 162 -30.14 6.12 -2.04
CA ASN A 162 -30.49 5.84 -0.64
C ASN A 162 -29.37 6.34 0.28
N ALA A 163 -29.69 6.74 1.52
CA ALA A 163 -28.66 6.92 2.55
C ALA A 163 -27.97 5.56 2.85
N ALA A 164 -26.83 5.58 3.51
CA ALA A 164 -26.29 4.42 4.22
C ALA A 164 -26.56 4.62 5.72
N THR A 165 -27.49 3.89 6.31
CA THR A 165 -27.82 4.00 7.75
C THR A 165 -27.57 2.68 8.46
N THR A 166 -26.89 2.69 9.61
CA THR A 166 -26.53 1.46 10.34
C THR A 166 -27.78 0.70 10.83
N ASN A 167 -27.86 -0.62 10.61
CA ASN A 167 -29.11 -1.35 10.90
C ASN A 167 -29.48 -1.42 12.40
N ALA A 168 -28.50 -1.24 13.27
CA ALA A 168 -28.62 -1.10 14.71
C ALA A 168 -28.03 0.25 15.15
N ALA A 169 -28.43 0.69 16.35
CA ALA A 169 -27.80 1.83 17.00
C ALA A 169 -26.33 1.50 17.30
N VAL A 170 -25.42 2.39 16.85
CA VAL A 170 -24.00 2.35 17.20
C VAL A 170 -23.83 2.85 18.64
N PHE A 171 -24.58 3.89 19.02
CA PHE A 171 -24.50 4.52 20.32
C PHE A 171 -25.74 4.26 21.19
N PRO A 172 -25.57 3.95 22.49
CA PRO A 172 -26.66 3.88 23.45
C PRO A 172 -27.13 5.29 23.85
N ASN A 173 -28.33 5.42 24.42
CA ASN A 173 -28.76 6.69 25.02
C ASN A 173 -27.90 7.04 26.25
N GLY A 174 -27.53 8.31 26.37
CA GLY A 174 -26.59 8.85 27.35
C GLY A 174 -25.12 8.75 26.94
N ALA A 175 -24.23 9.05 27.89
CA ALA A 175 -22.80 9.20 27.66
C ALA A 175 -22.13 7.96 27.03
N THR A 176 -21.31 8.21 26.02
CA THR A 176 -20.77 7.18 25.12
C THR A 176 -19.29 6.86 25.39
N GLN A 177 -18.70 6.00 24.55
CA GLN A 177 -17.26 5.70 24.52
C GLN A 177 -16.71 6.04 23.13
N TRP A 178 -15.43 6.43 23.08
CA TRP A 178 -14.70 6.65 21.84
C TRP A 178 -14.91 5.50 20.85
N THR A 179 -15.45 5.85 19.69
CA THR A 179 -15.80 4.91 18.62
C THR A 179 -15.27 5.46 17.31
N LEU A 180 -14.52 4.66 16.55
CA LEU A 180 -14.05 5.05 15.22
C LEU A 180 -15.21 4.84 14.24
N ILE A 181 -15.58 5.90 13.52
CA ILE A 181 -16.52 5.86 12.41
C ILE A 181 -15.74 6.13 11.14
N THR A 182 -15.85 5.23 10.17
CA THR A 182 -15.31 5.44 8.82
C THR A 182 -16.42 5.26 7.79
N CYS A 183 -16.68 6.31 7.02
CA CYS A 183 -17.67 6.32 5.96
C CYS A 183 -16.94 6.32 4.61
N VAL A 184 -17.29 5.36 3.75
CA VAL A 184 -16.64 5.13 2.45
C VAL A 184 -17.68 5.30 1.35
N ALA A 185 -17.40 6.16 0.37
CA ALA A 185 -18.21 6.34 -0.82
C ALA A 185 -17.41 5.94 -2.07
N ASP A 186 -18.01 5.10 -2.90
CA ASP A 186 -17.31 4.38 -3.94
C ASP A 186 -17.97 4.60 -5.30
N SER A 187 -17.46 5.59 -6.02
CA SER A 187 -17.94 6.04 -7.35
C SER A 187 -17.89 4.94 -8.42
N LEU A 188 -17.10 3.88 -8.18
CA LEU A 188 -16.93 2.73 -9.05
C LEU A 188 -18.06 1.70 -8.89
N ILE A 189 -18.73 1.70 -7.74
CA ILE A 189 -19.84 0.79 -7.43
C ILE A 189 -21.16 1.53 -7.60
N ALA A 190 -21.76 1.39 -8.78
CA ALA A 190 -23.12 1.85 -9.06
C ALA A 190 -24.14 0.82 -8.52
N GLY A 191 -24.73 1.12 -7.36
CA GLY A 191 -25.72 0.26 -6.71
C GLY A 191 -25.58 0.21 -5.19
N VAL A 192 -26.28 -0.75 -4.58
CA VAL A 192 -26.10 -1.17 -3.18
C VAL A 192 -24.62 -1.51 -2.94
N GLY A 193 -24.05 -0.99 -1.84
CA GLY A 193 -22.62 -1.12 -1.51
C GLY A 193 -21.72 -0.01 -2.07
N GLY A 194 -22.25 0.92 -2.88
CA GLY A 194 -21.57 2.14 -3.30
C GLY A 194 -21.38 3.18 -2.18
N LYS A 195 -22.03 2.98 -1.03
CA LYS A 195 -21.70 3.63 0.25
C LYS A 195 -21.61 2.56 1.34
N ARG A 196 -20.57 2.62 2.18
CA ARG A 196 -20.28 1.66 3.26
C ARG A 196 -19.98 2.40 4.56
N ILE A 197 -20.28 1.79 5.70
CA ILE A 197 -19.94 2.30 7.03
C ILE A 197 -19.16 1.22 7.78
N TYR A 198 -18.07 1.64 8.41
CA TYR A 198 -17.27 0.84 9.33
C TYR A 198 -17.36 1.46 10.72
N VAL A 199 -17.46 0.60 11.73
CA VAL A 199 -17.48 0.97 13.15
C VAL A 199 -16.37 0.18 13.84
N ASN A 200 -15.44 0.89 14.48
CA ASN A 200 -14.30 0.28 15.17
C ASN A 200 -13.53 -0.73 14.29
N GLY A 201 -13.20 -0.32 13.06
CA GLY A 201 -12.44 -1.10 12.08
C GLY A 201 -13.25 -2.13 11.27
N ALA A 202 -14.48 -2.48 11.69
CA ALA A 202 -15.29 -3.52 11.06
C ALA A 202 -16.49 -2.95 10.26
N GLU A 203 -16.76 -3.50 9.07
CA GLU A 203 -17.92 -3.11 8.25
C GLU A 203 -19.23 -3.50 8.94
N VAL A 204 -20.19 -2.58 9.00
CA VAL A 204 -21.48 -2.82 9.66
C VAL A 204 -22.63 -2.93 8.65
N PRO A 205 -23.57 -3.88 8.84
CA PRO A 205 -24.72 -4.03 7.97
C PRO A 205 -25.67 -2.81 8.07
N LEU A 206 -26.16 -2.38 6.92
CA LEU A 206 -27.05 -1.22 6.77
C LEU A 206 -28.54 -1.61 6.83
N ASP A 207 -29.42 -0.63 7.07
CA ASP A 207 -30.88 -0.80 7.01
C ASP A 207 -31.33 -1.12 5.57
N ALA A 208 -32.26 -2.04 5.40
CA ALA A 208 -32.74 -2.48 4.07
C ALA A 208 -33.59 -1.44 3.27
N GLY A 209 -33.62 -0.19 3.73
CA GLY A 209 -34.15 0.96 2.98
C GLY A 209 -33.16 2.14 2.89
N ASP A 210 -32.09 2.10 3.68
CA ASP A 210 -30.95 3.01 3.66
C ASP A 210 -29.68 2.14 3.51
N ASP A 211 -29.65 1.36 2.42
CA ASP A 211 -28.66 0.32 2.12
C ASP A 211 -27.42 0.84 1.37
N GLY A 212 -27.24 2.16 1.36
CA GLY A 212 -26.12 2.83 0.71
C GLY A 212 -26.22 2.93 -0.81
N ASP A 213 -27.33 2.51 -1.43
CA ASP A 213 -27.50 2.50 -2.89
C ASP A 213 -27.14 3.84 -3.54
N THR A 214 -26.22 3.81 -4.52
CA THR A 214 -25.78 4.96 -5.33
C THR A 214 -26.51 5.06 -6.67
N SER A 215 -27.49 4.20 -6.95
CA SER A 215 -28.23 4.13 -8.22
C SER A 215 -28.79 5.49 -8.67
N GLY A 216 -28.19 6.04 -9.73
CA GLY A 216 -28.59 7.32 -10.33
C GLY A 216 -27.84 8.56 -9.79
N VAL A 217 -26.97 8.40 -8.78
CA VAL A 217 -26.00 9.42 -8.39
C VAL A 217 -24.83 9.40 -9.37
N THR A 218 -24.35 10.58 -9.78
CA THR A 218 -23.20 10.72 -10.68
C THR A 218 -22.12 11.48 -9.93
N PHE A 219 -21.12 10.79 -9.39
CA PHE A 219 -20.12 11.41 -8.51
C PHE A 219 -19.40 12.59 -9.18
N THR A 220 -19.05 12.48 -10.46
CA THR A 220 -18.43 13.55 -11.24
C THR A 220 -19.32 14.77 -11.51
N SER A 221 -20.62 14.69 -11.23
CA SER A 221 -21.54 15.84 -11.19
C SER A 221 -21.48 16.62 -9.88
N TYR A 222 -20.84 16.11 -8.82
CA TYR A 222 -20.75 16.80 -7.53
C TYR A 222 -20.12 18.17 -7.71
N THR A 223 -20.89 19.20 -7.41
CA THR A 223 -20.50 20.60 -7.53
C THR A 223 -20.95 21.32 -6.27
N SER A 224 -20.00 21.88 -5.53
CA SER A 224 -20.25 22.64 -4.30
C SER A 224 -19.22 23.76 -4.20
N ALA A 225 -19.69 24.95 -3.87
CA ALA A 225 -18.86 26.07 -3.43
C ALA A 225 -18.94 26.30 -1.91
N VAL A 226 -19.55 25.37 -1.18
CA VAL A 226 -19.77 25.44 0.27
C VAL A 226 -18.74 24.57 0.96
N ASP A 227 -17.93 25.21 1.83
CA ASP A 227 -16.89 24.57 2.62
C ASP A 227 -17.42 23.37 3.41
N VAL A 228 -16.57 22.37 3.64
CA VAL A 228 -16.86 21.32 4.62
C VAL A 228 -16.81 21.91 6.04
N VAL A 229 -17.79 21.54 6.87
CA VAL A 229 -17.82 21.83 8.31
C VAL A 229 -17.81 20.54 9.12
N ILE A 230 -17.14 20.57 10.27
CA ILE A 230 -17.08 19.51 11.27
C ILE A 230 -17.87 19.98 12.50
N ALA A 231 -18.62 19.08 13.12
CA ALA A 231 -19.47 19.31 14.31
C ALA A 231 -20.71 20.22 14.15
N ALA A 232 -21.12 20.56 12.93
CA ALA A 232 -22.40 21.23 12.68
C ALA A 232 -23.00 20.88 11.31
N SER A 233 -24.30 21.12 11.13
CA SER A 233 -24.87 21.41 9.81
C SER A 233 -24.88 22.92 9.58
N LYS A 234 -24.66 23.34 8.33
CA LYS A 234 -24.95 24.72 7.87
C LYS A 234 -25.55 24.71 6.47
N THR A 235 -26.34 25.74 6.17
CA THR A 235 -26.94 25.95 4.84
C THR A 235 -26.58 27.34 4.36
N ASP A 236 -25.87 27.43 3.23
CA ASP A 236 -25.14 28.64 2.90
C ASP A 236 -26.07 29.76 2.38
N SER A 237 -26.42 30.68 3.28
CA SER A 237 -27.01 31.98 2.96
C SER A 237 -25.87 32.97 2.72
N GLY A 238 -25.14 32.71 1.63
CA GLY A 238 -23.72 33.01 1.41
C GLY A 238 -23.16 34.32 1.97
N SER A 239 -22.01 34.20 2.65
CA SER A 239 -21.09 35.30 2.93
C SER A 239 -19.64 34.81 2.90
N SER A 240 -19.05 34.81 1.70
CA SER A 240 -17.70 34.30 1.44
C SER A 240 -16.60 35.14 2.11
N HIS A 241 -16.18 34.71 3.30
CA HIS A 241 -15.02 35.26 4.00
C HIS A 241 -13.69 34.76 3.42
N SER A 242 -13.43 35.21 2.19
CA SER A 242 -12.13 35.05 1.54
C SER A 242 -11.07 35.90 2.24
N SER A 243 -10.34 35.27 3.18
CA SER A 243 -9.28 35.86 4.01
C SER A 243 -8.01 36.20 3.22
N SER A 244 -8.16 37.10 2.24
CA SER A 244 -7.04 37.65 1.45
C SER A 244 -6.06 38.44 2.33
N SER A 245 -4.78 38.10 2.22
CA SER A 245 -3.73 38.56 3.12
C SER A 245 -3.25 40.00 2.80
N HIS A 246 -3.73 41.00 3.55
CA HIS A 246 -3.25 42.39 3.45
C HIS A 246 -3.06 43.05 4.83
N SER A 247 -1.85 43.55 5.09
CA SER A 247 -1.50 44.28 6.31
C SER A 247 -1.87 45.76 6.21
N SER A 248 -2.58 46.33 7.20
CA SER A 248 -2.51 47.79 7.51
C SER A 248 -3.17 48.21 8.83
N SER A 249 -2.35 48.85 9.68
CA SER A 249 -2.65 49.92 10.65
C SER A 249 -4.05 50.07 11.28
N SER A 250 -4.06 49.91 12.60
CA SER A 250 -5.07 50.30 13.58
C SER A 250 -5.50 51.78 13.60
N HIS A 251 -6.80 52.02 13.86
CA HIS A 251 -7.37 53.05 14.77
C HIS A 251 -8.86 52.68 15.03
N SER A 252 -9.32 52.30 16.22
CA SER A 252 -9.42 53.01 17.51
C SER A 252 -10.67 53.93 17.65
N SER A 253 -11.39 53.78 18.78
CA SER A 253 -12.53 54.59 19.29
C SER A 253 -13.93 54.39 18.66
N SER A 254 -15.06 54.41 19.40
CA SER A 254 -15.28 54.40 20.87
C SER A 254 -16.76 54.15 21.28
N SER A 255 -17.00 53.21 22.22
CA SER A 255 -17.94 53.25 23.39
C SER A 255 -19.17 54.19 23.38
N SER A 256 -20.42 53.82 23.75
CA SER A 256 -20.91 53.19 25.02
C SER A 256 -22.46 52.91 24.89
N SER A 257 -23.16 52.08 25.67
CA SER A 257 -23.54 52.35 27.08
C SER A 257 -24.49 51.30 27.75
N ARG A 258 -24.07 50.73 28.91
CA ARG A 258 -24.84 50.49 30.19
C ARG A 258 -26.12 49.56 30.16
N SER A 259 -26.58 48.94 31.26
CA SER A 259 -26.35 49.16 32.72
C SER A 259 -26.63 47.93 33.64
N SER A 260 -25.77 47.70 34.65
CA SER A 260 -26.07 47.19 36.03
C SER A 260 -26.59 45.74 36.24
N SER A 261 -26.42 45.03 37.39
CA SER A 261 -25.94 45.41 38.75
C SER A 261 -25.39 44.21 39.58
N SER A 262 -24.25 44.39 40.29
CA SER A 262 -23.92 43.97 41.71
C SER A 262 -24.21 42.53 42.25
N SER A 263 -23.38 41.85 43.07
CA SER A 263 -22.53 42.35 44.19
C SER A 263 -21.46 41.36 44.73
N SER A 264 -20.24 41.86 45.07
CA SER A 264 -19.38 41.53 46.26
C SER A 264 -18.93 40.07 46.61
N ARG A 265 -17.71 39.77 47.12
CA ARG A 265 -16.56 40.61 47.59
C ARG A 265 -15.26 39.80 47.90
N SER A 266 -14.08 40.38 47.58
CA SER A 266 -12.77 40.33 48.32
C SER A 266 -12.04 38.97 48.49
N SER A 267 -10.69 38.84 48.52
CA SER A 267 -9.56 39.80 48.61
C SER A 267 -8.27 39.17 47.97
N SER A 268 -7.51 39.85 47.10
CA SER A 268 -6.24 40.61 47.34
C SER A 268 -4.99 39.81 47.76
N SER A 269 -3.75 40.06 47.28
CA SER A 269 -3.21 40.95 46.21
C SER A 269 -1.67 40.80 46.05
N HIS A 270 -1.09 41.50 45.05
CA HIS A 270 0.34 41.84 44.83
C HIS A 270 1.18 40.88 43.96
N SER A 271 1.74 41.27 42.79
CA SER A 271 2.66 42.36 42.38
C SER A 271 4.12 41.83 42.27
N SER A 272 4.99 42.25 41.34
CA SER A 272 4.99 43.43 40.46
C SER A 272 5.95 43.35 39.25
N SER A 273 5.67 44.11 38.19
CA SER A 273 6.54 45.04 37.40
C SER A 273 8.09 45.01 37.58
N SER A 274 8.97 45.31 36.59
CA SER A 274 8.84 45.84 35.21
C SER A 274 10.23 46.06 34.53
N HIS A 275 10.21 46.52 33.26
CA HIS A 275 11.23 47.30 32.51
C HIS A 275 12.29 46.56 31.65
N SER A 276 12.93 47.15 30.62
CA SER A 276 12.60 48.17 29.58
C SER A 276 13.92 48.62 28.90
N SER A 277 14.11 48.41 27.58
CA SER A 277 15.09 49.06 26.65
C SER A 277 14.92 48.38 25.27
N SER A 278 14.76 48.95 24.06
CA SER A 278 15.09 50.21 23.38
C SER A 278 16.60 50.54 23.20
N SER A 279 17.11 51.04 22.06
CA SER A 279 16.71 50.99 20.61
C SER A 279 17.70 51.82 19.76
N HIS A 280 18.25 51.32 18.64
CA HIS A 280 18.95 52.10 17.59
C HIS A 280 18.94 51.33 16.24
N SER A 281 18.66 51.89 15.04
CA SER A 281 19.20 53.06 14.29
C SER A 281 20.47 52.71 13.47
N SER A 282 20.66 53.05 12.18
CA SER A 282 19.83 53.77 11.18
C SER A 282 20.42 53.71 9.75
N SER A 283 19.59 53.87 8.69
CA SER A 283 19.87 54.47 7.34
C SER A 283 20.98 53.88 6.44
N SER A 284 20.96 53.91 5.09
CA SER A 284 20.21 54.63 4.03
C SER A 284 20.06 53.68 2.79
N SER A 285 19.82 54.01 1.50
CA SER A 285 19.79 55.26 0.69
C SER A 285 19.01 55.03 -0.64
N SER A 286 19.04 55.94 -1.64
CA SER A 286 18.26 55.80 -2.90
C SER A 286 18.88 56.42 -4.17
N VAL A 287 18.83 55.69 -5.32
CA VAL A 287 18.87 56.09 -6.77
C VAL A 287 18.89 54.80 -7.66
N SER A 288 18.68 54.76 -9.00
CA SER A 288 17.67 55.38 -9.89
C SER A 288 17.77 54.87 -11.36
N SER A 289 16.63 54.71 -12.04
CA SER A 289 16.37 54.88 -13.51
C SER A 289 17.07 54.03 -14.62
N SER A 290 16.25 53.16 -15.24
CA SER A 290 15.85 53.19 -16.68
C SER A 290 16.71 52.64 -17.88
N SER A 291 16.15 51.61 -18.53
CA SER A 291 15.78 51.49 -19.98
C SER A 291 16.78 51.22 -21.15
N SER A 292 16.53 50.08 -21.85
CA SER A 292 16.34 49.90 -23.33
C SER A 292 17.50 49.73 -24.36
N SER A 293 17.70 48.47 -24.78
CA SER A 293 17.78 47.88 -26.16
C SER A 293 18.16 48.70 -27.42
N VAL A 294 19.01 48.15 -28.33
CA VAL A 294 18.68 47.65 -29.72
C VAL A 294 19.90 47.08 -30.53
N SER A 295 19.67 46.01 -31.33
CA SER A 295 20.09 45.69 -32.74
C SER A 295 21.54 45.90 -33.30
N SER A 296 22.07 45.21 -34.35
CA SER A 296 21.74 43.95 -35.10
C SER A 296 22.81 43.64 -36.21
N SER A 297 22.72 42.46 -36.89
CA SER A 297 23.22 42.13 -38.27
C SER A 297 24.76 42.02 -38.57
N SER A 298 25.29 41.23 -39.54
CA SER A 298 24.78 40.12 -40.41
C SER A 298 25.89 39.42 -41.29
N HIS A 299 25.55 38.30 -41.97
CA HIS A 299 26.23 37.64 -43.14
C HIS A 299 27.54 36.83 -42.89
N SER A 300 27.95 35.77 -43.62
CA SER A 300 27.40 34.86 -44.69
C SER A 300 28.47 33.78 -45.04
N SER A 301 28.33 32.68 -45.84
CA SER A 301 27.24 31.82 -46.41
C SER A 301 27.87 30.63 -47.22
N SER A 302 27.07 29.77 -47.89
CA SER A 302 27.39 28.80 -49.01
C SER A 302 28.14 27.46 -48.70
N SER A 303 27.93 26.33 -49.41
CA SER A 303 26.86 25.90 -50.38
C SER A 303 26.99 24.42 -50.87
N SER A 304 25.92 23.84 -51.45
CA SER A 304 25.87 22.76 -52.49
C SER A 304 26.33 21.32 -52.12
N SER A 305 25.93 20.19 -52.76
CA SER A 305 24.96 19.91 -53.86
C SER A 305 24.67 18.38 -54.02
N VAL A 306 23.62 18.02 -54.79
CA VAL A 306 23.27 16.71 -55.46
C VAL A 306 23.16 15.43 -54.60
N SER A 307 22.20 14.49 -54.76
CA SER A 307 21.31 13.99 -55.83
C SER A 307 21.85 12.79 -56.64
N SER A 308 21.44 11.57 -56.27
CA SER A 308 21.16 10.38 -57.14
C SER A 308 20.53 9.27 -56.26
N ALA A 309 19.34 8.72 -56.52
CA ALA A 309 18.93 7.83 -57.62
C ALA A 309 19.61 6.45 -57.54
N SER A 310 18.86 5.35 -57.32
CA SER A 310 17.99 4.67 -58.30
C SER A 310 16.88 3.88 -57.57
N SER A 311 15.59 3.87 -57.94
CA SER A 311 14.93 3.22 -59.11
C SER A 311 15.31 1.73 -59.27
N SER A 312 14.42 0.77 -59.57
CA SER A 312 13.12 0.78 -60.27
C SER A 312 12.26 -0.42 -59.80
N SER A 313 10.97 -0.36 -59.47
CA SER A 313 9.78 0.04 -60.26
C SER A 313 9.34 -0.97 -61.36
N SER A 314 8.48 -1.91 -60.97
CA SER A 314 7.47 -2.59 -61.81
C SER A 314 6.34 -3.07 -60.87
N SER A 315 5.06 -2.75 -61.04
CA SER A 315 4.20 -3.03 -62.21
C SER A 315 4.11 -4.53 -62.49
N SER A 316 2.93 -5.16 -62.57
CA SER A 316 1.55 -4.71 -62.35
C SER A 316 0.65 -5.96 -62.29
N SER A 317 -0.68 -5.81 -62.31
CA SER A 317 -1.64 -6.67 -63.06
C SER A 317 -1.43 -8.21 -63.13
N SER A 318 -2.40 -9.09 -62.85
CA SER A 318 -3.86 -8.94 -62.70
C SER A 318 -4.52 -10.34 -62.76
N VAL A 319 -5.86 -10.38 -62.60
CA VAL A 319 -6.82 -11.41 -63.07
C VAL A 319 -6.72 -12.86 -62.55
N SER A 320 -7.87 -13.54 -62.69
CA SER A 320 -8.05 -15.00 -62.81
C SER A 320 -7.64 -15.88 -61.61
N SER A 321 -8.50 -16.42 -60.74
CA SER A 321 -9.82 -17.09 -60.86
C SER A 321 -9.74 -18.61 -60.69
N SER A 322 -10.88 -19.18 -60.30
CA SER A 322 -11.32 -20.55 -60.65
C SER A 322 -10.44 -21.75 -60.23
N SER A 323 -10.69 -22.17 -58.98
CA SER A 323 -11.30 -23.49 -58.68
C SER A 323 -10.47 -24.77 -58.74
N SER A 324 -11.01 -25.77 -58.03
CA SER A 324 -10.88 -27.22 -58.30
C SER A 324 -9.52 -27.85 -57.95
N SER A 325 -9.42 -29.13 -57.58
CA SER A 325 -10.34 -30.16 -57.03
C SER A 325 -9.51 -31.43 -56.81
N SER A 326 -10.08 -32.48 -56.21
CA SER A 326 -9.64 -33.90 -56.33
C SER A 326 -8.17 -34.22 -55.95
N SER A 327 -7.91 -34.87 -54.82
CA SER A 327 -8.00 -36.33 -54.65
C SER A 327 -7.12 -37.12 -55.63
N SER A 328 -6.37 -38.15 -55.22
CA SER A 328 -6.84 -39.49 -54.77
C SER A 328 -5.58 -40.29 -54.33
N VAL A 329 -5.51 -41.59 -53.98
CA VAL A 329 -6.35 -42.82 -54.04
C VAL A 329 -5.90 -43.71 -52.86
N SER A 330 -6.78 -44.30 -52.03
CA SER A 330 -7.53 -45.57 -52.19
C SER A 330 -6.74 -46.88 -52.02
N SER A 331 -7.11 -47.68 -51.00
CA SER A 331 -7.20 -49.17 -50.97
C SER A 331 -7.62 -49.60 -49.54
N SER A 332 -8.77 -50.26 -49.29
CA SER A 332 -9.10 -51.70 -49.53
C SER A 332 -8.36 -52.65 -48.56
N SER A 333 -8.97 -53.65 -47.90
CA SER A 333 -10.25 -54.38 -48.13
C SER A 333 -10.69 -55.29 -46.93
N SER A 334 -11.92 -55.86 -46.99
CA SER A 334 -12.41 -57.14 -46.37
C SER A 334 -12.46 -57.27 -44.82
N SER A 335 -13.52 -57.71 -44.09
CA SER A 335 -14.53 -58.83 -44.21
C SER A 335 -13.94 -60.22 -43.89
N VAL A 336 -14.50 -61.19 -43.11
CA VAL A 336 -15.89 -61.68 -42.83
C VAL A 336 -15.91 -62.52 -41.50
N SER A 337 -16.89 -62.42 -40.56
CA SER A 337 -18.18 -63.18 -40.37
C SER A 337 -18.20 -64.46 -39.47
N SER A 338 -19.35 -64.71 -38.79
CA SER A 338 -19.86 -65.95 -38.10
C SER A 338 -19.69 -66.04 -36.56
N SER A 339 -20.73 -66.08 -35.69
CA SER A 339 -21.79 -67.10 -35.37
C SER A 339 -21.35 -68.13 -34.28
N SER A 340 -22.15 -68.64 -33.31
CA SER A 340 -23.63 -68.83 -33.21
C SER A 340 -24.16 -69.09 -31.76
N SER A 341 -25.48 -68.84 -31.51
CA SER A 341 -26.43 -69.61 -30.64
C SER A 341 -26.23 -69.80 -29.11
N SER A 342 -27.25 -69.98 -28.23
CA SER A 342 -28.73 -69.75 -28.25
C SER A 342 -29.40 -70.05 -26.88
N ARG A 343 -30.67 -69.61 -26.64
CA ARG A 343 -31.60 -69.89 -25.49
C ARG A 343 -31.31 -69.15 -24.17
N SER A 344 -32.23 -68.83 -23.24
CA SER A 344 -33.72 -68.65 -23.16
C SER A 344 -34.10 -68.24 -21.72
N SER A 345 -35.27 -67.67 -21.34
CA SER A 345 -36.36 -66.90 -22.01
C SER A 345 -37.38 -66.40 -20.95
N SER A 346 -38.02 -65.22 -21.16
CA SER A 346 -39.28 -64.73 -20.52
C SER A 346 -39.26 -64.35 -19.00
N SER A 347 -39.99 -63.35 -18.47
CA SER A 347 -41.14 -62.55 -18.97
C SER A 347 -41.19 -61.08 -18.46
N GLN A 348 -41.64 -60.16 -19.33
CA GLN A 348 -42.59 -59.03 -19.12
C GLN A 348 -42.38 -57.96 -18.01
N SER A 349 -42.69 -56.67 -18.21
CA SER A 349 -43.05 -55.91 -19.44
C SER A 349 -43.14 -54.37 -19.24
N SER A 350 -42.95 -53.63 -20.35
CA SER A 350 -43.61 -52.33 -20.72
C SER A 350 -43.40 -51.05 -19.87
N SER A 351 -43.26 -49.83 -20.43
CA SER A 351 -43.13 -49.41 -21.85
C SER A 351 -42.90 -47.89 -22.04
N HIS A 352 -42.08 -47.51 -23.04
CA HIS A 352 -42.24 -46.40 -24.03
C HIS A 352 -42.50 -44.92 -23.60
N SER A 353 -42.09 -43.87 -24.34
CA SER A 353 -41.12 -43.72 -25.45
C SER A 353 -40.82 -42.24 -25.79
N SER A 354 -39.57 -41.98 -26.21
CA SER A 354 -39.09 -41.09 -27.31
C SER A 354 -39.72 -39.71 -27.63
N SER A 355 -38.89 -38.66 -27.63
CA SER A 355 -38.68 -37.64 -28.72
C SER A 355 -37.55 -36.68 -28.26
N SER A 356 -36.37 -36.50 -28.88
CA SER A 356 -35.91 -36.30 -30.28
C SER A 356 -35.81 -34.82 -30.70
N SER A 357 -34.56 -34.36 -30.91
CA SER A 357 -34.12 -32.97 -31.10
C SER A 357 -34.36 -32.38 -32.49
N SER A 358 -34.25 -31.04 -32.63
CA SER A 358 -33.46 -30.41 -33.72
C SER A 358 -33.29 -28.87 -33.65
N VAL A 359 -32.05 -28.44 -33.96
CA VAL A 359 -31.55 -27.20 -34.62
C VAL A 359 -31.97 -25.76 -34.21
N SER A 360 -31.01 -25.08 -33.57
CA SER A 360 -30.28 -23.89 -34.07
C SER A 360 -30.87 -22.46 -34.17
N SER A 361 -29.98 -21.51 -33.83
CA SER A 361 -29.83 -20.14 -34.35
C SER A 361 -30.50 -18.95 -33.64
N SER A 362 -29.81 -18.47 -32.60
CA SER A 362 -29.30 -17.08 -32.49
C SER A 362 -30.26 -15.89 -32.30
N SER A 363 -30.51 -15.52 -31.04
CA SER A 363 -30.34 -14.14 -30.55
C SER A 363 -30.38 -14.10 -29.02
N SER A 364 -29.30 -13.66 -28.35
CA SER A 364 -29.20 -13.64 -26.89
C SER A 364 -28.52 -12.36 -26.39
N SER A 365 -29.30 -11.29 -26.26
CA SER A 365 -28.93 -10.11 -25.48
C SER A 365 -29.00 -10.42 -23.99
N VAL A 366 -27.95 -10.10 -23.23
CA VAL A 366 -27.83 -10.44 -21.80
C VAL A 366 -28.65 -9.46 -20.93
N SER A 367 -29.61 -9.98 -20.18
CA SER A 367 -30.30 -9.31 -19.07
C SER A 367 -31.04 -10.38 -18.24
N SER A 368 -30.57 -10.66 -17.02
CA SER A 368 -31.19 -11.66 -16.14
C SER A 368 -31.09 -11.26 -14.67
N SER A 369 -31.93 -10.31 -14.27
CA SER A 369 -32.23 -10.04 -12.87
C SER A 369 -32.95 -11.25 -12.24
N HIS A 370 -32.38 -11.84 -11.19
CA HIS A 370 -33.02 -12.91 -10.42
C HIS A 370 -33.04 -12.61 -8.91
N SER A 371 -34.00 -11.78 -8.51
CA SER A 371 -34.42 -11.65 -7.12
C SER A 371 -34.82 -13.03 -6.57
N SER A 372 -34.10 -13.54 -5.58
CA SER A 372 -34.36 -14.85 -4.97
C SER A 372 -35.16 -14.71 -3.69
N SER A 373 -36.49 -14.69 -3.78
CA SER A 373 -37.37 -14.61 -2.61
C SER A 373 -37.19 -15.81 -1.69
N SER A 374 -36.81 -15.55 -0.43
CA SER A 374 -36.47 -16.56 0.57
C SER A 374 -37.63 -17.51 0.88
N SER A 375 -37.52 -18.77 0.42
CA SER A 375 -38.33 -19.89 0.90
C SER A 375 -37.51 -20.72 1.86
N SER A 376 -37.84 -20.68 3.14
CA SER A 376 -37.06 -21.29 4.22
C SER A 376 -37.05 -22.82 4.14
N VAL A 377 -36.00 -23.39 3.54
CA VAL A 377 -35.63 -24.80 3.69
C VAL A 377 -34.39 -24.84 4.57
N SER A 378 -34.50 -25.51 5.73
CA SER A 378 -33.41 -25.60 6.71
C SER A 378 -32.31 -26.57 6.26
N SER A 379 -31.55 -26.18 5.22
CA SER A 379 -30.27 -26.80 4.90
C SER A 379 -29.23 -26.34 5.91
N SER A 380 -28.86 -27.22 6.84
CA SER A 380 -27.80 -26.97 7.81
C SER A 380 -26.45 -26.84 7.10
N SER A 381 -26.02 -25.60 6.84
CA SER A 381 -24.62 -25.31 6.58
C SER A 381 -23.83 -25.73 7.82
N SER A 382 -23.00 -26.76 7.66
CA SER A 382 -22.08 -27.17 8.71
C SER A 382 -21.13 -26.02 8.99
N SER A 383 -21.08 -25.56 10.23
CA SER A 383 -19.97 -24.78 10.76
C SER A 383 -18.73 -25.70 10.80
N GLY A 384 -18.10 -25.88 9.64
CA GLY A 384 -16.88 -26.66 9.52
C GLY A 384 -15.77 -25.99 10.32
N THR A 385 -15.01 -26.78 11.07
CA THR A 385 -13.70 -26.34 11.59
C THR A 385 -12.87 -25.85 10.39
N PRO A 386 -12.16 -24.71 10.48
CA PRO A 386 -11.25 -24.30 9.41
C PRO A 386 -10.24 -25.40 9.11
N ALA A 387 -9.83 -25.51 7.84
CA ALA A 387 -8.90 -26.54 7.39
C ALA A 387 -7.57 -26.44 8.16
N SER A 388 -7.06 -27.58 8.63
CA SER A 388 -5.78 -27.60 9.35
C SER A 388 -4.64 -27.38 8.37
N GLN A 389 -3.84 -26.33 8.56
CA GLN A 389 -2.67 -26.11 7.73
C GLN A 389 -1.61 -27.19 8.01
N VAL A 390 -1.09 -27.79 6.95
CA VAL A 390 0.06 -28.71 6.96
C VAL A 390 1.17 -28.04 6.16
N ILE A 391 2.31 -27.81 6.80
CA ILE A 391 3.50 -27.22 6.19
C ILE A 391 4.49 -28.33 5.89
N VAL A 392 4.99 -28.36 4.65
CA VAL A 392 5.96 -29.33 4.15
C VAL A 392 7.18 -28.59 3.64
N TYR A 393 8.35 -28.86 4.22
CA TYR A 393 9.60 -28.20 3.85
C TYR A 393 10.31 -28.93 2.70
N VAL A 394 10.78 -28.16 1.71
CA VAL A 394 11.53 -28.62 0.54
C VAL A 394 12.81 -27.80 0.40
N ASP A 395 13.96 -28.47 0.41
CA ASP A 395 15.28 -27.84 0.28
C ASP A 395 16.24 -28.84 -0.40
N PRO A 396 16.64 -28.61 -1.67
CA PRO A 396 17.55 -29.51 -2.39
C PRO A 396 18.90 -29.74 -1.70
N ASP A 397 19.32 -28.82 -0.84
CA ASP A 397 20.57 -28.88 -0.08
C ASP A 397 20.41 -29.59 1.29
N ALA A 398 19.21 -30.04 1.67
CA ALA A 398 18.96 -30.67 2.96
C ALA A 398 19.66 -32.04 3.14
N THR A 399 20.27 -32.22 4.31
CA THR A 399 21.05 -33.43 4.66
C THR A 399 20.42 -34.29 5.77
N GLY A 400 19.21 -33.95 6.23
CA GLY A 400 18.51 -34.66 7.31
C GLY A 400 17.72 -35.88 6.85
N ALA A 401 16.61 -36.17 7.54
CA ALA A 401 15.83 -37.39 7.35
C ALA A 401 14.91 -37.41 6.10
N ALA A 402 14.87 -36.34 5.30
CA ALA A 402 14.04 -36.20 4.10
C ALA A 402 12.57 -36.60 4.31
N ASN A 403 11.94 -36.00 5.34
CA ASN A 403 10.57 -36.24 5.76
C ASN A 403 9.68 -34.97 5.73
N GLY A 404 10.23 -33.81 5.35
CA GLY A 404 9.49 -32.56 5.18
C GLY A 404 9.01 -31.88 6.47
N THR A 405 9.35 -32.38 7.66
CA THR A 405 8.84 -31.84 8.94
C THR A 405 9.61 -30.63 9.48
N SER A 406 10.83 -30.40 9.00
CA SER A 406 11.68 -29.26 9.37
C SER A 406 12.56 -28.86 8.18
N TRP A 407 13.15 -27.66 8.21
CA TRP A 407 14.17 -27.27 7.21
C TRP A 407 15.41 -28.18 7.21
N THR A 408 15.75 -28.81 8.34
CA THR A 408 16.86 -29.77 8.42
C THR A 408 16.52 -31.09 7.75
N ASP A 409 15.28 -31.54 7.92
CA ASP A 409 14.75 -32.82 7.42
C ASP A 409 13.89 -32.64 6.15
N ALA A 410 14.06 -31.53 5.45
CA ALA A 410 13.28 -31.18 4.26
C ALA A 410 13.45 -32.21 3.13
N TYR A 411 12.45 -32.32 2.27
CA TYR A 411 12.56 -33.13 1.06
C TYR A 411 13.52 -32.45 0.07
N THR A 412 14.46 -33.20 -0.53
CA THR A 412 15.44 -32.67 -1.49
C THR A 412 14.90 -32.44 -2.91
N SER A 413 13.60 -32.63 -3.11
CA SER A 413 12.86 -32.23 -4.32
C SER A 413 11.37 -32.08 -4.01
N LEU A 414 10.73 -31.08 -4.63
CA LEU A 414 9.29 -30.86 -4.55
C LEU A 414 8.51 -32.02 -5.20
N GLN A 415 9.09 -32.69 -6.21
CA GLN A 415 8.47 -33.89 -6.79
C GLN A 415 8.42 -35.04 -5.78
N THR A 416 9.48 -35.25 -5.00
CA THR A 416 9.52 -36.26 -3.93
C THR A 416 8.58 -35.91 -2.78
N ALA A 417 8.51 -34.62 -2.41
CA ALA A 417 7.58 -34.13 -1.40
C ALA A 417 6.13 -34.42 -1.78
N GLN A 418 5.70 -34.00 -2.99
CA GLN A 418 4.31 -34.20 -3.41
C GLN A 418 3.98 -35.69 -3.66
N ASP A 419 4.93 -36.51 -4.14
CA ASP A 419 4.68 -37.95 -4.33
C ASP A 419 4.52 -38.71 -3.01
N THR A 420 5.12 -38.21 -1.92
CA THR A 420 5.03 -38.81 -0.58
C THR A 420 3.78 -38.36 0.17
N GLU A 421 3.42 -37.08 0.06
CA GLU A 421 2.32 -36.47 0.81
C GLU A 421 0.93 -36.61 0.16
N LYS A 422 0.85 -36.96 -1.13
CA LYS A 422 -0.41 -36.94 -1.88
C LYS A 422 -1.49 -37.85 -1.32
N LYS A 423 -2.61 -37.23 -0.94
CA LYS A 423 -3.77 -37.86 -0.30
C LYS A 423 -5.05 -37.08 -0.58
N ASP A 424 -6.15 -37.56 -0.02
CA ASP A 424 -7.41 -36.81 0.00
C ASP A 424 -7.39 -35.80 1.16
N ILE A 425 -7.11 -34.53 0.86
CA ILE A 425 -7.07 -33.46 1.87
C ILE A 425 -8.44 -32.86 2.18
N THR A 426 -9.47 -33.19 1.38
CA THR A 426 -10.86 -32.85 1.70
C THR A 426 -11.42 -33.78 2.79
N ALA A 427 -11.04 -35.06 2.77
CA ALA A 427 -11.48 -36.05 3.75
C ALA A 427 -10.84 -35.87 5.13
N SER A 428 -9.63 -35.31 5.20
CA SER A 428 -8.93 -34.94 6.46
C SER A 428 -9.20 -33.49 6.90
N ASN A 429 -9.80 -32.67 6.04
CA ASN A 429 -9.97 -31.22 6.23
C ASN A 429 -8.64 -30.50 6.51
N GLU A 430 -7.70 -30.62 5.57
CA GLU A 430 -6.37 -29.99 5.64
C GLU A 430 -6.15 -29.02 4.47
N GLN A 431 -5.19 -28.11 4.62
CA GLN A 431 -4.62 -27.29 3.54
C GLN A 431 -3.12 -27.56 3.49
N TYR A 432 -2.58 -27.93 2.33
CA TYR A 432 -1.15 -28.23 2.19
C TYR A 432 -0.35 -27.02 1.70
N THR A 433 0.77 -26.71 2.35
CA THR A 433 1.67 -25.60 2.03
C THR A 433 3.09 -26.15 1.85
N PHE A 434 3.57 -26.26 0.60
CA PHE A 434 4.95 -26.63 0.30
C PHE A 434 5.83 -25.38 0.36
N GLN A 435 6.61 -25.25 1.43
CA GLN A 435 7.62 -24.20 1.58
C GLN A 435 8.94 -24.67 0.96
N CYS A 436 9.31 -24.04 -0.14
CA CYS A 436 10.54 -24.31 -0.86
C CYS A 436 11.63 -23.29 -0.49
N ARG A 437 12.89 -23.74 -0.46
CA ARG A 437 14.09 -22.91 -0.49
C ARG A 437 15.26 -23.69 -1.08
N SER A 438 16.41 -23.07 -1.32
CA SER A 438 17.70 -23.73 -1.52
C SER A 438 18.73 -23.10 -0.59
N SER A 439 19.20 -23.86 0.40
CA SER A 439 20.17 -23.33 1.38
C SER A 439 21.64 -23.36 0.93
N GLY A 440 21.92 -23.88 -0.27
CA GLY A 440 23.26 -23.94 -0.89
C GLY A 440 23.30 -23.56 -2.38
N GLY A 441 22.19 -23.13 -2.98
CA GLY A 441 22.08 -22.77 -4.40
C GLY A 441 21.83 -23.93 -5.37
N THR A 442 21.60 -25.15 -4.87
CA THR A 442 21.25 -26.32 -5.70
C THR A 442 19.81 -26.21 -6.22
N ALA A 443 19.64 -26.27 -7.55
CA ALA A 443 18.31 -26.32 -8.17
C ALA A 443 17.61 -27.67 -7.92
N ASP A 444 16.27 -27.66 -7.82
CA ASP A 444 15.50 -28.89 -7.98
C ASP A 444 15.50 -29.27 -9.47
N THR A 445 16.29 -30.28 -9.83
CA THR A 445 16.42 -30.74 -11.21
C THR A 445 15.30 -31.70 -11.65
N THR A 446 14.31 -31.93 -10.79
CA THR A 446 13.23 -32.89 -11.02
C THR A 446 11.99 -32.22 -11.61
N SER A 447 11.42 -32.85 -12.64
CA SER A 447 10.14 -32.43 -13.21
C SER A 447 8.99 -32.67 -12.23
N VAL A 448 8.34 -31.60 -11.76
CA VAL A 448 7.28 -31.66 -10.75
C VAL A 448 5.92 -31.88 -11.42
N VAL A 449 5.12 -32.82 -10.94
CA VAL A 449 3.82 -33.19 -11.52
C VAL A 449 2.74 -33.32 -10.43
N MET A 450 1.92 -32.27 -10.26
CA MET A 450 0.79 -32.27 -9.32
C MET A 450 -0.40 -33.04 -9.91
N ASP A 451 -0.47 -34.35 -9.65
CA ASP A 451 -1.35 -35.29 -10.35
C ASP A 451 -2.66 -35.65 -9.61
N SER A 452 -3.39 -36.63 -10.16
CA SER A 452 -4.69 -37.07 -9.66
C SER A 452 -4.67 -37.79 -8.31
N GLY A 453 -3.49 -38.06 -7.71
CA GLY A 453 -3.37 -38.63 -6.37
C GLY A 453 -3.87 -37.71 -5.24
N TRP A 454 -3.90 -36.39 -5.50
CA TRP A 454 -4.50 -35.40 -4.60
C TRP A 454 -6.02 -35.30 -4.80
N THR A 455 -6.82 -35.34 -3.72
CA THR A 455 -8.21 -34.82 -3.75
C THR A 455 -8.25 -33.50 -2.98
N VAL A 456 -8.82 -32.47 -3.60
CA VAL A 456 -8.71 -31.05 -3.22
C VAL A 456 -10.03 -30.33 -3.45
N GLY A 457 -10.27 -29.25 -2.71
CA GLY A 457 -11.49 -28.43 -2.77
C GLY A 457 -11.21 -26.95 -2.53
N ALA A 458 -12.26 -26.13 -2.47
CA ALA A 458 -12.13 -24.68 -2.30
C ALA A 458 -11.43 -24.30 -0.97
N ASP A 459 -11.82 -24.95 0.12
CA ASP A 459 -11.28 -24.75 1.46
C ASP A 459 -10.05 -25.66 1.76
N ASN A 460 -9.81 -26.66 0.92
CA ASN A 460 -8.76 -27.67 1.06
C ASN A 460 -7.88 -27.69 -0.21
N TYR A 461 -7.09 -26.63 -0.36
CA TYR A 461 -6.24 -26.39 -1.53
C TYR A 461 -4.77 -26.71 -1.25
N ILE A 462 -3.96 -26.70 -2.31
CA ILE A 462 -2.50 -26.84 -2.22
C ILE A 462 -1.86 -25.50 -2.59
N GLU A 463 -0.97 -25.01 -1.74
CA GLU A 463 -0.11 -23.85 -2.00
C GLU A 463 1.36 -24.30 -2.11
N ILE A 464 2.07 -23.76 -3.08
CA ILE A 464 3.51 -23.95 -3.28
C ILE A 464 4.16 -22.56 -3.23
N ILE A 465 5.10 -22.35 -2.31
CA ILE A 465 5.72 -21.04 -2.07
C ILE A 465 7.24 -21.14 -1.94
N GLY A 466 8.00 -20.38 -2.73
CA GLY A 466 9.42 -20.14 -2.48
C GLY A 466 9.59 -19.10 -1.38
N THR A 467 10.41 -19.43 -0.38
CA THR A 467 10.60 -18.63 0.85
C THR A 467 11.89 -17.82 0.84
N ASP A 468 12.79 -18.11 -0.10
CA ASP A 468 14.07 -17.48 -0.41
C ASP A 468 14.07 -16.75 -1.77
N PHE A 469 12.90 -16.58 -2.36
CA PHE A 469 12.69 -15.97 -3.67
C PHE A 469 13.29 -14.55 -3.77
N PRO A 470 13.92 -14.17 -4.91
CA PRO A 470 14.62 -12.91 -5.03
C PRO A 470 13.67 -11.73 -4.83
N SER A 471 14.15 -10.70 -4.15
CA SER A 471 13.38 -9.49 -3.85
C SER A 471 13.27 -8.51 -5.02
N ASP A 472 14.11 -8.67 -6.05
CA ASP A 472 14.43 -7.67 -7.07
C ASP A 472 13.92 -7.97 -8.49
N GLY A 473 12.89 -8.82 -8.62
CA GLY A 473 12.29 -9.12 -9.92
C GLY A 473 13.08 -10.12 -10.77
N ILE A 474 14.36 -10.34 -10.49
CA ILE A 474 15.33 -10.88 -11.45
C ILE A 474 15.57 -12.37 -11.17
N TYR A 475 15.91 -13.13 -12.22
CA TYR A 475 16.15 -14.57 -12.08
C TYR A 475 17.48 -14.82 -11.35
N ASP A 476 17.41 -15.35 -10.13
CA ASP A 476 18.56 -15.64 -9.27
C ASP A 476 18.84 -17.16 -9.23
N ASN A 477 20.09 -17.53 -9.55
CA ASN A 477 20.56 -18.91 -9.54
C ASN A 477 21.22 -19.35 -8.22
N THR A 478 21.14 -18.54 -7.17
CA THR A 478 21.62 -18.84 -5.81
C THR A 478 20.52 -19.28 -4.85
N VAL A 479 19.25 -19.16 -5.26
CA VAL A 479 18.05 -19.49 -4.46
C VAL A 479 17.17 -20.53 -5.16
N TYR A 480 16.04 -20.92 -4.56
CA TYR A 480 15.20 -21.99 -5.06
C TYR A 480 14.65 -21.73 -6.46
N ARG A 481 14.79 -22.76 -7.29
CA ARG A 481 14.32 -22.81 -8.68
C ARG A 481 14.24 -24.25 -9.15
N ILE A 482 13.34 -24.50 -10.10
CA ILE A 482 13.17 -25.81 -10.73
C ILE A 482 13.86 -25.78 -12.11
N GLU A 483 15.03 -26.42 -12.25
CA GLU A 483 15.83 -26.46 -13.50
C GLU A 483 15.58 -27.79 -14.24
N THR A 484 14.79 -27.78 -15.32
CA THR A 484 14.52 -29.01 -16.09
C THR A 484 15.11 -28.97 -17.49
N SER A 485 15.84 -30.03 -17.85
CA SER A 485 16.14 -30.35 -19.25
C SER A 485 15.12 -31.34 -19.79
N ILE A 486 14.66 -31.13 -21.03
CA ILE A 486 13.73 -32.00 -21.78
C ILE A 486 12.42 -32.41 -21.07
N SER A 487 12.03 -31.75 -19.98
CA SER A 487 10.76 -31.97 -19.27
C SER A 487 10.01 -30.64 -19.02
N HIS A 488 8.82 -30.73 -18.40
CA HIS A 488 8.15 -29.56 -17.83
C HIS A 488 8.76 -29.25 -16.47
N ALA A 489 8.94 -27.98 -16.09
CA ALA A 489 9.43 -27.68 -14.74
C ALA A 489 8.34 -27.99 -13.70
N LEU A 490 7.15 -27.40 -13.85
CA LEU A 490 5.98 -27.65 -13.01
C LEU A 490 4.74 -27.95 -13.87
N HIS A 491 4.19 -29.17 -13.73
CA HIS A 491 3.02 -29.65 -14.47
C HIS A 491 1.83 -29.90 -13.52
N ILE A 492 0.92 -28.93 -13.46
CA ILE A 492 -0.30 -28.99 -12.65
C ILE A 492 -1.42 -29.64 -13.46
N LYS A 493 -2.08 -30.64 -12.84
CA LYS A 493 -3.09 -31.50 -13.49
C LYS A 493 -4.41 -31.55 -12.72
N ARG A 494 -4.61 -30.61 -11.78
CA ARG A 494 -5.80 -30.46 -10.93
C ARG A 494 -6.22 -28.98 -10.82
N ASN A 495 -7.30 -28.77 -10.09
CA ASN A 495 -7.86 -27.47 -9.73
C ASN A 495 -7.48 -27.18 -8.25
N TYR A 496 -7.63 -25.95 -7.77
CA TYR A 496 -7.29 -25.56 -6.38
C TYR A 496 -5.80 -25.73 -6.05
N VAL A 497 -4.93 -25.31 -6.98
CA VAL A 497 -3.48 -25.22 -6.80
C VAL A 497 -3.04 -23.76 -6.95
N ARG A 498 -2.38 -23.23 -5.92
CA ARG A 498 -1.83 -21.87 -5.89
C ARG A 498 -0.30 -21.95 -5.89
N VAL A 499 0.35 -21.18 -6.75
CA VAL A 499 1.82 -21.11 -6.84
C VAL A 499 2.24 -19.66 -6.63
N LYS A 500 3.15 -19.44 -5.67
CA LYS A 500 3.65 -18.12 -5.28
C LYS A 500 5.17 -18.13 -5.26
N LYS A 501 5.83 -17.08 -5.74
CA LYS A 501 7.27 -16.89 -5.49
C LYS A 501 8.12 -18.10 -5.89
N ILE A 502 7.87 -18.67 -7.06
CA ILE A 502 8.63 -19.79 -7.63
C ILE A 502 9.36 -19.35 -8.90
N GLN A 503 10.63 -19.73 -8.99
CA GLN A 503 11.42 -19.66 -10.21
C GLN A 503 11.45 -21.02 -10.92
N ALA A 504 11.47 -21.01 -12.25
CA ALA A 504 11.66 -22.20 -13.06
C ALA A 504 12.50 -21.91 -14.29
N GLU A 505 13.36 -22.85 -14.69
CA GLU A 505 13.97 -22.90 -16.01
C GLU A 505 13.58 -24.18 -16.74
N ALA A 506 13.16 -24.07 -18.00
CA ALA A 506 12.89 -25.21 -18.86
C ALA A 506 13.74 -25.17 -20.14
N THR A 507 14.77 -26.01 -20.19
CA THR A 507 15.60 -26.24 -21.38
C THR A 507 14.91 -27.21 -22.35
N ASN A 508 14.36 -26.65 -23.42
CA ASN A 508 13.72 -27.36 -24.54
C ASN A 508 14.78 -27.76 -25.59
N ALA A 509 15.41 -28.91 -25.38
CA ALA A 509 16.16 -29.62 -26.42
C ALA A 509 15.23 -30.49 -27.29
N SER A 510 15.70 -30.88 -28.48
CA SER A 510 14.89 -31.56 -29.50
C SER A 510 14.24 -32.87 -29.03
N GLY A 511 12.91 -32.95 -29.08
CA GLY A 511 12.18 -34.22 -28.89
C GLY A 511 10.66 -34.07 -28.84
N SER A 512 10.15 -33.05 -28.17
CA SER A 512 8.75 -32.61 -28.15
C SER A 512 8.64 -31.33 -27.33
N ALA A 513 7.64 -30.49 -27.57
CA ALA A 513 7.40 -29.25 -26.80
C ALA A 513 7.44 -29.48 -25.28
N LYS A 514 8.02 -28.50 -24.57
CA LYS A 514 8.14 -28.43 -23.11
C LYS A 514 7.82 -27.02 -22.62
N HIS A 515 7.68 -26.86 -21.31
CA HIS A 515 7.10 -25.67 -20.70
C HIS A 515 7.66 -25.44 -19.30
N GLY A 516 7.71 -24.18 -18.85
CA GLY A 516 8.01 -23.88 -17.45
C GLY A 516 6.86 -24.33 -16.56
N ILE A 517 5.78 -23.55 -16.51
CA ILE A 517 4.57 -23.89 -15.75
C ILE A 517 3.44 -24.27 -16.71
N ARG A 518 2.90 -25.48 -16.53
CA ARG A 518 1.84 -26.05 -17.36
C ARG A 518 0.61 -26.45 -16.56
N PHE A 519 -0.56 -26.01 -17.00
CA PHE A 519 -1.86 -26.49 -16.54
C PHE A 519 -2.51 -27.41 -17.58
N SER A 520 -3.13 -28.50 -17.14
CA SER A 520 -3.86 -29.44 -18.00
C SER A 520 -4.89 -30.26 -17.22
N ASN A 521 -5.76 -30.99 -17.93
CA ASN A 521 -6.71 -31.97 -17.36
C ASN A 521 -7.64 -31.45 -16.23
N MET A 522 -7.74 -30.13 -16.06
CA MET A 522 -8.62 -29.49 -15.08
C MET A 522 -10.07 -29.93 -15.25
N LEU A 523 -10.81 -30.00 -14.14
CA LEU A 523 -12.22 -30.35 -14.14
C LEU A 523 -13.08 -29.09 -14.30
N ALA A 524 -14.10 -29.13 -15.15
CA ALA A 524 -15.06 -28.05 -15.29
C ALA A 524 -15.88 -27.85 -13.99
N GLY A 525 -16.18 -26.59 -13.65
CA GLY A 525 -17.09 -26.26 -12.55
C GLY A 525 -16.46 -26.03 -11.17
N GLY A 526 -15.13 -25.96 -11.06
CA GLY A 526 -14.46 -25.48 -9.85
C GLY A 526 -13.02 -25.13 -10.15
N SER A 527 -12.61 -23.87 -10.02
CA SER A 527 -11.34 -23.42 -10.59
C SER A 527 -10.79 -22.18 -9.89
N ASP A 528 -10.02 -22.41 -8.83
CA ASP A 528 -9.17 -21.41 -8.18
C ASP A 528 -7.70 -21.80 -8.34
N ASN A 529 -7.22 -21.81 -9.58
CA ASN A 529 -5.80 -21.98 -9.90
C ASN A 529 -5.16 -20.60 -10.07
N ARG A 530 -4.16 -20.29 -9.23
CA ARG A 530 -3.49 -18.99 -9.21
C ARG A 530 -1.98 -19.14 -9.33
N ILE A 531 -1.37 -18.25 -10.09
CA ILE A 531 0.08 -18.12 -10.21
C ILE A 531 0.38 -16.65 -9.90
N ASP A 532 1.29 -16.41 -8.97
CA ASP A 532 1.50 -15.11 -8.33
C ASP A 532 3.00 -14.93 -8.13
N SER A 533 3.55 -13.81 -8.61
CA SER A 533 4.96 -13.45 -8.38
C SER A 533 5.92 -14.58 -8.76
N CYS A 534 5.86 -15.12 -9.98
CA CYS A 534 6.70 -16.26 -10.40
C CYS A 534 7.53 -15.91 -11.64
N ILE A 535 8.74 -16.47 -11.76
CA ILE A 535 9.62 -16.28 -12.94
C ILE A 535 9.76 -17.60 -13.72
N VAL A 536 9.66 -17.55 -15.04
CA VAL A 536 9.98 -18.66 -15.95
C VAL A 536 11.01 -18.23 -16.99
N SER A 537 12.19 -18.84 -16.95
CA SER A 537 13.23 -18.79 -18.00
C SER A 537 13.08 -19.95 -18.99
N MET A 538 13.13 -19.66 -20.28
CA MET A 538 12.99 -20.64 -21.36
C MET A 538 14.23 -20.68 -22.26
N ILE A 539 14.94 -21.82 -22.24
CA ILE A 539 16.15 -22.04 -23.06
C ILE A 539 15.84 -22.94 -24.26
N TYR A 540 16.18 -22.48 -25.46
CA TYR A 540 15.76 -23.08 -26.73
C TYR A 540 16.89 -23.76 -27.51
N ASN A 541 17.34 -24.94 -27.05
CA ASN A 541 18.46 -25.70 -27.63
C ASN A 541 18.08 -26.66 -28.79
N GLY A 542 16.95 -26.45 -29.47
CA GLY A 542 16.45 -27.33 -30.53
C GLY A 542 15.55 -26.61 -31.56
N THR A 543 14.81 -27.39 -32.35
CA THR A 543 13.87 -26.87 -33.38
C THR A 543 12.39 -26.97 -32.99
N THR A 544 12.06 -27.63 -31.87
CA THR A 544 10.70 -27.70 -31.31
C THR A 544 10.33 -26.40 -30.63
N ASN A 545 9.10 -25.90 -30.78
CA ASN A 545 8.61 -24.76 -29.99
C ASN A 545 8.24 -25.22 -28.56
N ALA A 546 8.19 -24.27 -27.64
CA ALA A 546 7.95 -24.44 -26.21
C ALA A 546 7.38 -23.13 -25.65
N THR A 547 6.80 -23.17 -24.44
CA THR A 547 6.03 -22.04 -23.88
C THR A 547 6.35 -21.84 -22.41
N ALA A 548 6.55 -20.61 -21.95
CA ALA A 548 6.83 -20.34 -20.53
C ALA A 548 5.65 -20.74 -19.63
N TYR A 549 4.46 -20.17 -19.89
CA TYR A 549 3.23 -20.45 -19.17
C TYR A 549 2.16 -20.95 -20.14
N ILE A 550 1.59 -22.14 -19.90
CA ILE A 550 0.58 -22.71 -20.79
C ILE A 550 -0.61 -23.31 -20.02
N GLN A 551 -1.81 -23.05 -20.53
CA GLN A 551 -3.04 -23.68 -20.11
C GLN A 551 -3.59 -24.51 -21.26
N SER A 552 -3.38 -25.84 -21.19
CA SER A 552 -3.80 -26.81 -22.22
C SER A 552 -4.71 -27.86 -21.58
N GLY A 553 -5.99 -27.52 -21.38
CA GLY A 553 -6.91 -28.25 -20.48
C GLY A 553 -8.23 -28.71 -21.10
N ASN A 554 -9.03 -29.44 -20.31
CA ASN A 554 -10.41 -29.74 -20.69
C ASN A 554 -11.26 -28.46 -20.63
N ALA A 555 -12.35 -28.44 -21.40
CA ALA A 555 -13.24 -27.28 -21.48
C ALA A 555 -13.74 -26.82 -20.10
N GLY A 556 -13.70 -25.51 -19.84
CA GLY A 556 -14.23 -24.90 -18.61
C GLY A 556 -13.29 -24.87 -17.39
N GLY A 557 -11.99 -25.11 -17.57
CA GLY A 557 -10.98 -24.81 -16.55
C GLY A 557 -10.51 -23.34 -16.61
N VAL A 558 -10.32 -22.70 -15.46
CA VAL A 558 -9.83 -21.31 -15.33
C VAL A 558 -8.47 -21.29 -14.60
N CYS A 559 -7.54 -20.44 -15.04
CA CYS A 559 -6.33 -20.07 -14.30
C CYS A 559 -6.11 -18.56 -14.37
N THR A 560 -5.59 -17.97 -13.30
CA THR A 560 -5.23 -16.54 -13.25
C THR A 560 -3.77 -16.35 -12.87
N PHE A 561 -3.08 -15.47 -13.59
CA PHE A 561 -1.68 -15.12 -13.43
C PHE A 561 -1.57 -13.65 -12.99
N TYR A 562 -0.77 -13.40 -11.95
CA TYR A 562 -0.48 -12.07 -11.38
C TYR A 562 1.04 -11.91 -11.23
N ASN A 563 1.58 -10.72 -11.49
CA ASN A 563 2.95 -10.31 -11.13
C ASN A 563 4.05 -11.26 -11.68
N CYS A 564 3.78 -12.00 -12.77
CA CYS A 564 4.62 -13.07 -13.31
C CYS A 564 5.57 -12.60 -14.42
N THR A 565 6.67 -13.32 -14.64
CA THR A 565 7.70 -12.94 -15.63
C THR A 565 8.09 -14.11 -16.52
N ALA A 566 7.92 -13.96 -17.84
CA ALA A 566 8.42 -14.91 -18.83
C ALA A 566 9.67 -14.35 -19.55
N LEU A 567 10.72 -15.16 -19.62
CA LEU A 567 11.96 -14.83 -20.35
C LEU A 567 12.32 -15.93 -21.34
N SER A 568 12.88 -15.53 -22.49
CA SER A 568 13.28 -16.44 -23.55
C SER A 568 14.69 -16.16 -24.06
N SER A 569 15.46 -17.22 -24.23
CA SER A 569 16.81 -17.18 -24.81
C SER A 569 16.82 -16.90 -26.33
N SER A 570 15.67 -16.71 -26.99
CA SER A 570 15.62 -16.47 -28.45
C SER A 570 14.29 -15.89 -28.97
N VAL A 571 14.34 -14.64 -29.46
CA VAL A 571 13.23 -13.93 -30.14
C VAL A 571 12.61 -14.70 -31.32
N ALA A 572 13.34 -15.63 -31.90
CA ALA A 572 12.88 -16.42 -33.04
C ALA A 572 12.03 -17.64 -32.64
N ARG A 573 11.84 -17.91 -31.33
CA ARG A 573 11.32 -19.21 -30.84
C ARG A 573 10.32 -19.08 -29.69
N GLY A 574 9.37 -20.01 -29.65
CA GLY A 574 8.48 -20.22 -28.50
C GLY A 574 7.44 -19.13 -28.22
N ILE A 575 6.70 -19.29 -27.12
CA ILE A 575 5.58 -18.43 -26.72
C ILE A 575 5.71 -18.06 -25.23
N GLY A 576 5.36 -16.85 -24.83
CA GLY A 576 5.31 -16.43 -23.42
C GLY A 576 4.15 -17.08 -22.68
N PHE A 577 2.94 -16.55 -22.86
CA PHE A 577 1.69 -17.09 -22.32
C PHE A 577 0.83 -17.72 -23.42
N GLN A 578 0.26 -18.91 -23.17
CA GLN A 578 -0.56 -19.62 -24.15
C GLN A 578 -1.85 -20.22 -23.59
N CYS A 579 -2.97 -19.86 -24.21
CA CYS A 579 -4.30 -20.41 -23.94
C CYS A 579 -4.74 -21.37 -25.08
N ASP A 580 -4.76 -22.66 -24.77
CA ASP A 580 -5.17 -23.75 -25.67
C ASP A 580 -6.47 -24.42 -25.20
N LEU A 581 -7.25 -24.97 -26.13
CA LEU A 581 -8.58 -25.57 -25.93
C LEU A 581 -9.59 -24.58 -25.31
N ALA A 582 -10.77 -25.07 -24.91
CA ALA A 582 -11.90 -24.26 -24.44
C ALA A 582 -11.77 -23.86 -22.95
N VAL A 583 -10.64 -23.26 -22.58
CA VAL A 583 -10.27 -22.85 -21.21
C VAL A 583 -10.26 -21.32 -21.06
N THR A 584 -10.24 -20.81 -19.84
CA THR A 584 -10.08 -19.37 -19.56
C THR A 584 -8.73 -19.08 -18.93
N MET A 585 -7.91 -18.25 -19.58
CA MET A 585 -6.67 -17.71 -19.02
C MET A 585 -6.83 -16.21 -18.75
N ASN A 586 -6.60 -15.77 -17.51
CA ASN A 586 -6.55 -14.35 -17.16
C ASN A 586 -5.12 -13.98 -16.74
N VAL A 587 -4.58 -12.90 -17.28
CA VAL A 587 -3.19 -12.45 -17.08
C VAL A 587 -3.19 -10.97 -16.71
N TYR A 588 -2.62 -10.65 -15.55
CA TYR A 588 -2.54 -9.31 -14.98
C TYR A 588 -1.11 -9.03 -14.52
N ASN A 589 -0.60 -7.80 -14.73
CA ASN A 589 0.71 -7.37 -14.22
C ASN A 589 1.85 -8.37 -14.57
N SER A 590 1.81 -9.02 -15.75
CA SER A 590 2.64 -10.18 -16.03
C SER A 590 3.31 -10.12 -17.40
N ASP A 591 4.62 -9.91 -17.38
CA ASP A 591 5.40 -9.45 -18.53
C ASP A 591 6.12 -10.60 -19.25
N VAL A 592 6.37 -10.40 -20.55
CA VAL A 592 7.12 -11.32 -21.41
C VAL A 592 8.26 -10.58 -22.11
N TYR A 593 9.43 -11.21 -22.23
CA TYR A 593 10.50 -10.70 -23.11
C TYR A 593 11.13 -11.79 -23.98
N GLY A 594 11.24 -11.50 -25.28
CA GLY A 594 12.11 -12.22 -26.21
C GLY A 594 11.57 -13.53 -26.80
N PHE A 595 10.26 -13.68 -27.00
CA PHE A 595 9.64 -14.89 -27.59
C PHE A 595 9.28 -14.70 -29.08
N ALA A 596 9.02 -15.79 -29.81
CA ALA A 596 8.39 -15.65 -31.15
C ALA A 596 6.94 -15.15 -31.08
N THR A 597 6.27 -15.33 -29.95
CA THR A 597 4.96 -14.74 -29.67
C THR A 597 4.83 -14.42 -28.19
N GLY A 598 4.39 -13.21 -27.83
CA GLY A 598 4.21 -12.82 -26.43
C GLY A 598 3.07 -13.59 -25.76
N TYR A 599 1.84 -13.30 -26.21
CA TYR A 599 0.59 -13.85 -25.69
C TYR A 599 -0.18 -14.50 -26.85
N SER A 600 -0.54 -15.78 -26.72
CA SER A 600 -1.16 -16.55 -27.82
C SER A 600 -2.41 -17.31 -27.38
N ARG A 601 -3.53 -17.06 -28.06
CA ARG A 601 -4.78 -17.82 -27.90
C ARG A 601 -5.08 -18.56 -29.21
N ASN A 602 -4.86 -19.88 -29.20
CA ASN A 602 -4.96 -20.70 -30.42
C ASN A 602 -6.37 -21.27 -30.68
N ASP A 603 -7.25 -21.25 -29.67
CA ASP A 603 -8.40 -22.14 -29.59
C ASP A 603 -9.70 -21.45 -29.12
N ALA A 604 -10.79 -22.22 -29.00
CA ALA A 604 -12.12 -21.77 -28.62
C ALA A 604 -12.29 -21.27 -27.16
N GLY A 605 -11.21 -21.17 -26.37
CA GLY A 605 -11.22 -20.63 -25.01
C GLY A 605 -11.37 -19.10 -24.95
N THR A 606 -10.99 -18.51 -23.82
CA THR A 606 -10.88 -17.05 -23.62
C THR A 606 -9.54 -16.71 -23.01
N MET A 607 -8.97 -15.58 -23.44
CA MET A 607 -7.73 -15.06 -22.89
C MET A 607 -7.89 -13.55 -22.65
N THR A 608 -7.58 -13.13 -21.43
CA THR A 608 -7.59 -11.73 -21.00
C THR A 608 -6.16 -11.37 -20.59
N VAL A 609 -5.60 -10.29 -21.15
CA VAL A 609 -4.28 -9.77 -20.79
C VAL A 609 -4.42 -8.28 -20.51
N LYS A 610 -4.02 -7.82 -19.32
CA LYS A 610 -4.14 -6.41 -18.91
C LYS A 610 -2.96 -5.96 -18.07
N ASN A 611 -2.54 -4.70 -18.22
CA ASN A 611 -1.34 -4.14 -17.57
C ASN A 611 -0.13 -5.06 -17.75
N CYS A 612 0.30 -5.29 -19.00
CA CYS A 612 1.36 -6.26 -19.33
C CYS A 612 2.27 -5.73 -20.45
N ILE A 613 3.56 -6.04 -20.37
CA ILE A 613 4.56 -5.76 -21.39
C ILE A 613 4.75 -6.98 -22.29
N ALA A 614 4.57 -6.78 -23.60
CA ALA A 614 5.05 -7.66 -24.65
C ALA A 614 6.37 -7.11 -25.21
N GLY A 615 7.49 -7.56 -24.65
CA GLY A 615 8.81 -6.99 -24.94
C GLY A 615 9.57 -7.76 -26.03
N ASN A 616 9.92 -7.08 -27.14
CA ASN A 616 10.87 -7.60 -28.14
C ASN A 616 10.49 -9.01 -28.62
N CYS A 617 9.20 -9.23 -28.90
CA CYS A 617 8.69 -10.50 -29.39
C CYS A 617 8.51 -10.48 -30.92
N GLY A 618 8.45 -11.66 -31.54
CA GLY A 618 8.23 -11.77 -32.99
C GLY A 618 6.82 -11.41 -33.48
N ASN A 619 5.88 -11.29 -32.54
CA ASN A 619 4.47 -10.90 -32.67
C ASN A 619 3.96 -10.81 -31.21
N ASP A 620 3.44 -9.69 -30.76
CA ASP A 620 3.15 -9.52 -29.34
C ASP A 620 1.86 -10.25 -28.91
N PHE A 621 0.79 -10.11 -29.69
CA PHE A 621 -0.51 -10.72 -29.41
C PHE A 621 -1.04 -11.55 -30.59
N ASN A 622 -1.38 -12.82 -30.35
CA ASN A 622 -1.86 -13.73 -31.39
C ASN A 622 -3.22 -14.35 -31.05
N GLY A 623 -4.17 -14.22 -31.98
CA GLY A 623 -5.55 -14.69 -31.83
C GLY A 623 -6.46 -13.67 -31.12
N THR A 624 -7.72 -14.04 -30.90
CA THR A 624 -8.73 -13.13 -30.32
C THR A 624 -8.57 -13.06 -28.79
N ILE A 625 -7.66 -12.21 -28.33
CA ILE A 625 -7.37 -11.90 -26.92
C ILE A 625 -8.09 -10.60 -26.53
N THR A 626 -8.56 -10.49 -25.29
CA THR A 626 -8.97 -9.21 -24.69
C THR A 626 -7.74 -8.51 -24.15
N ILE A 627 -7.30 -7.43 -24.80
CA ILE A 627 -6.06 -6.69 -24.50
C ILE A 627 -6.43 -5.26 -24.10
N ASP A 628 -5.95 -4.79 -22.94
CA ASP A 628 -6.28 -3.47 -22.38
C ASP A 628 -5.10 -2.97 -21.51
N TYR A 629 -4.60 -1.76 -21.77
CA TYR A 629 -3.40 -1.19 -21.11
C TYR A 629 -2.19 -2.13 -21.19
N CYS A 630 -1.69 -2.39 -22.40
CA CYS A 630 -0.49 -3.24 -22.60
C CYS A 630 0.54 -2.49 -23.43
N CYS A 631 1.83 -2.77 -23.22
CA CYS A 631 2.89 -2.29 -24.11
C CYS A 631 3.23 -3.35 -25.14
N SER A 632 3.39 -2.95 -26.41
CA SER A 632 3.78 -3.82 -27.51
C SER A 632 4.60 -3.01 -28.53
N ASP A 633 5.51 -3.64 -29.27
CA ASP A 633 6.27 -2.98 -30.35
C ASP A 633 5.65 -3.12 -31.75
N ASP A 634 4.65 -4.00 -31.90
CA ASP A 634 3.75 -4.04 -33.07
C ASP A 634 2.52 -3.12 -33.00
N GLY A 635 2.17 -2.63 -31.80
CA GLY A 635 1.05 -1.72 -31.50
C GLY A 635 -0.28 -2.39 -31.13
N ASP A 636 -0.37 -3.73 -31.08
CA ASP A 636 -1.63 -4.44 -30.86
C ASP A 636 -2.22 -4.21 -29.45
N GLY A 637 -3.49 -3.81 -29.40
CA GLY A 637 -4.28 -3.74 -28.16
C GLY A 637 -5.37 -2.67 -28.14
N THR A 638 -6.02 -2.52 -26.99
CA THR A 638 -6.81 -1.32 -26.64
C THR A 638 -6.01 -0.56 -25.58
N ASN A 639 -5.95 0.78 -25.70
CA ASN A 639 -5.09 1.61 -24.83
C ASN A 639 -3.62 1.13 -24.85
N SER A 640 -3.15 0.61 -25.99
CA SER A 640 -1.80 0.09 -26.15
C SER A 640 -0.77 1.21 -26.28
N ASN A 641 0.37 1.02 -25.62
CA ASN A 641 1.55 1.87 -25.74
C ASN A 641 2.67 1.10 -26.48
N GLY A 642 3.66 1.82 -27.00
CA GLY A 642 4.82 1.21 -27.66
C GLY A 642 6.13 1.92 -27.33
N PRO A 643 7.26 1.19 -27.34
CA PRO A 643 8.55 1.70 -26.88
C PRO A 643 9.05 2.88 -27.72
N SER A 644 9.63 3.88 -27.06
CA SER A 644 10.10 5.12 -27.67
C SER A 644 11.15 4.85 -28.75
N GLY A 645 10.79 5.14 -30.00
CA GLY A 645 11.63 4.86 -31.17
C GLY A 645 11.84 3.37 -31.48
N GLY A 646 11.03 2.46 -30.92
CA GLY A 646 11.20 1.01 -31.06
C GLY A 646 12.32 0.42 -30.17
N ASN A 647 12.78 1.15 -29.16
CA ASN A 647 13.89 0.73 -28.30
C ASN A 647 13.43 0.47 -26.86
N TRP A 648 13.33 -0.80 -26.48
CA TRP A 648 12.98 -1.22 -25.12
C TRP A 648 13.93 -0.71 -24.02
N ALA A 649 15.20 -0.39 -24.35
CA ALA A 649 16.13 0.21 -23.39
C ALA A 649 15.88 1.72 -23.12
N ASN A 650 14.90 2.33 -23.79
CA ASN A 650 14.35 3.64 -23.40
C ASN A 650 13.22 3.52 -22.37
N GLU A 651 12.69 2.30 -22.17
CA GLU A 651 11.48 2.01 -21.42
C GLU A 651 11.74 1.20 -20.16
N LEU A 652 12.69 0.26 -20.20
CA LEU A 652 12.94 -0.76 -19.19
C LEU A 652 14.42 -0.85 -18.90
N THR A 653 14.77 -0.99 -17.62
CA THR A 653 16.15 -0.90 -17.14
C THR A 653 17.05 -2.03 -17.67
N ASN A 654 16.59 -3.29 -17.63
CA ASN A 654 17.27 -4.41 -18.30
C ASN A 654 16.32 -5.60 -18.58
N ALA A 655 15.30 -5.39 -19.41
CA ALA A 655 14.27 -6.40 -19.71
C ALA A 655 14.84 -7.71 -20.28
N ALA A 656 15.95 -7.65 -21.02
CA ALA A 656 16.66 -8.82 -21.53
C ALA A 656 17.30 -9.69 -20.42
N GLY A 657 17.52 -9.14 -19.23
CA GLY A 657 17.98 -9.85 -18.03
C GLY A 657 16.88 -10.19 -17.03
N GLY A 658 15.61 -9.86 -17.30
CA GLY A 658 14.50 -10.04 -16.35
C GLY A 658 14.12 -8.81 -15.52
N ASP A 659 14.81 -7.70 -15.72
CA ASP A 659 14.54 -6.44 -15.03
C ASP A 659 13.58 -5.57 -15.86
N PHE A 660 12.30 -5.62 -15.50
CA PHE A 660 11.23 -4.83 -16.10
C PHE A 660 11.01 -3.48 -15.39
N THR A 661 11.98 -3.01 -14.58
CA THR A 661 11.85 -1.71 -13.90
C THR A 661 11.75 -0.57 -14.91
N PRO A 662 10.62 0.19 -14.94
CA PRO A 662 10.42 1.25 -15.92
C PRO A 662 11.43 2.39 -15.78
N VAL A 663 11.85 2.94 -16.90
CA VAL A 663 12.77 4.09 -16.94
C VAL A 663 11.99 5.40 -16.85
N LEU A 664 12.44 6.30 -15.97
CA LEU A 664 11.89 7.64 -15.82
C LEU A 664 11.88 8.40 -17.17
N GLY A 665 10.68 8.71 -17.66
CA GLY A 665 10.46 9.40 -18.93
C GLY A 665 10.32 8.50 -20.17
N GLY A 666 10.25 7.17 -19.99
CA GLY A 666 9.80 6.25 -21.04
C GLY A 666 8.33 6.45 -21.43
N ASN A 667 7.96 6.06 -22.65
CA ASN A 667 6.57 6.02 -23.11
C ASN A 667 5.67 5.14 -22.22
N ILE A 668 6.21 4.06 -21.63
CA ILE A 668 5.44 3.15 -20.79
C ILE A 668 5.16 3.70 -19.40
N LEU A 669 5.82 4.78 -18.96
CA LEU A 669 5.66 5.36 -17.63
C LEU A 669 5.01 6.74 -17.73
N VAL A 670 3.68 6.79 -17.72
CA VAL A 670 2.93 8.05 -17.75
C VAL A 670 1.92 8.12 -16.62
N ALA A 671 2.05 9.14 -15.77
CA ALA A 671 1.22 9.34 -14.59
C ALA A 671 -0.17 9.90 -14.93
N ALA A 672 -1.15 9.03 -15.20
CA ALA A 672 -2.58 9.25 -14.90
C ALA A 672 -3.44 7.98 -15.15
N LEU A 673 -4.19 7.56 -14.12
CA LEU A 673 -5.25 6.51 -14.12
C LEU A 673 -4.78 5.04 -14.20
N ASN A 674 -4.53 4.40 -13.04
CA ASN A 674 -3.94 3.05 -12.91
C ASN A 674 -4.80 1.97 -12.17
N ASP A 675 -6.13 2.10 -12.03
CA ASP A 675 -7.02 0.92 -11.85
C ASP A 675 -8.33 1.15 -12.62
N PRO A 676 -8.78 0.23 -13.48
CA PRO A 676 -10.15 0.19 -14.01
C PRO A 676 -11.22 -0.18 -12.94
N GLY A 677 -10.99 0.18 -11.67
CA GLY A 677 -11.92 0.03 -10.54
C GLY A 677 -12.30 -1.40 -10.19
N SER A 678 -11.33 -2.32 -10.18
CA SER A 678 -11.62 -3.76 -10.10
C SER A 678 -10.88 -4.52 -9.01
N GLY A 679 -9.87 -3.93 -8.36
CA GLY A 679 -9.05 -4.63 -7.36
C GLY A 679 -8.25 -5.81 -7.91
N LEU A 680 -8.12 -5.93 -9.25
CA LEU A 680 -7.36 -6.98 -9.93
C LEU A 680 -5.91 -6.58 -10.24
N PHE A 681 -5.56 -5.30 -10.02
CA PHE A 681 -4.28 -4.66 -10.39
C PHE A 681 -3.48 -4.16 -9.18
N SER A 682 -4.13 -4.05 -8.03
CA SER A 682 -3.78 -3.17 -6.90
C SER A 682 -2.64 -3.64 -5.99
N THR A 683 -1.84 -4.63 -6.41
CA THR A 683 -0.73 -5.19 -5.61
C THR A 683 0.66 -5.01 -6.24
N ASP A 684 0.75 -4.48 -7.46
CA ASP A 684 2.05 -4.23 -8.12
C ASP A 684 2.32 -2.73 -8.25
N ILE A 685 1.38 -1.93 -8.78
CA ILE A 685 1.58 -0.48 -8.88
C ILE A 685 0.34 0.37 -8.61
N ILE A 686 0.42 1.12 -7.51
CA ILE A 686 -0.34 2.32 -7.23
C ILE A 686 0.68 3.36 -6.76
N ASP A 687 0.57 4.60 -7.26
CA ASP A 687 1.44 5.75 -6.96
C ASP A 687 2.86 5.75 -7.59
N ASP A 688 3.50 6.92 -7.66
CA ASP A 688 4.79 7.14 -8.35
C ASP A 688 6.03 6.68 -7.55
N SER A 689 5.83 6.36 -6.27
CA SER A 689 6.85 5.88 -5.32
C SER A 689 7.55 4.59 -5.75
N TYR A 690 6.96 3.82 -6.68
CA TYR A 690 7.45 2.49 -7.07
C TYR A 690 8.82 2.48 -7.77
N ILE A 691 9.32 3.60 -8.29
CA ILE A 691 10.69 3.66 -8.88
C ILE A 691 11.79 3.33 -7.84
N THR A 692 11.44 3.21 -6.57
CA THR A 692 12.33 2.73 -5.48
C THR A 692 12.10 1.30 -5.01
N ASP A 693 11.02 0.64 -5.43
CA ASP A 693 10.76 -0.79 -5.15
C ASP A 693 11.22 -1.67 -6.31
N SER A 694 11.69 -2.88 -5.99
CA SER A 694 12.52 -3.68 -6.91
C SER A 694 11.77 -4.76 -7.70
N TRP A 695 10.43 -4.83 -7.66
CA TRP A 695 9.62 -5.81 -8.42
C TRP A 695 8.59 -5.12 -9.35
N ALA A 696 8.96 -4.11 -10.14
CA ALA A 696 7.96 -3.42 -10.97
C ALA A 696 7.48 -4.31 -12.14
N ARG A 697 6.16 -4.39 -12.40
CA ARG A 697 5.58 -5.14 -13.54
C ARG A 697 4.46 -4.38 -14.25
N GLY A 698 4.30 -4.62 -15.55
CA GLY A 698 3.21 -4.09 -16.36
C GLY A 698 3.53 -2.80 -17.13
N ALA A 699 2.50 -2.26 -17.78
CA ALA A 699 2.59 -1.22 -18.81
C ALA A 699 1.53 -0.13 -18.62
N TYR A 700 1.98 1.08 -18.33
CA TYR A 700 1.15 2.23 -18.01
C TYR A 700 0.87 3.06 -19.27
N ALA A 701 -0.24 3.80 -19.28
CA ALA A 701 -0.70 4.56 -20.45
C ALA A 701 -1.07 6.02 -20.10
N GLN A 702 -1.03 6.89 -21.11
CA GLN A 702 -1.25 8.32 -20.95
C GLN A 702 -2.74 8.70 -20.97
N ALA A 703 -3.16 9.60 -20.07
CA ALA A 703 -4.45 10.28 -20.17
C ALA A 703 -4.59 11.06 -21.49
N ALA A 704 -5.59 10.70 -22.29
CA ALA A 704 -5.75 11.18 -23.66
C ALA A 704 -6.08 12.69 -23.76
N THR A 705 -5.07 13.50 -24.07
CA THR A 705 -5.28 14.91 -24.47
C THR A 705 -5.91 14.99 -25.87
N SER A 706 -6.89 15.88 -26.03
CA SER A 706 -7.74 15.91 -27.22
C SER A 706 -6.99 16.26 -28.51
N SER A 707 -7.11 15.42 -29.54
CA SER A 707 -6.87 15.80 -30.94
C SER A 707 -7.96 15.22 -31.85
N SER A 708 -8.35 15.98 -32.88
CA SER A 708 -9.59 15.75 -33.63
C SER A 708 -9.36 15.43 -35.10
N SER A 709 -9.82 14.26 -35.54
CA SER A 709 -9.90 13.89 -36.96
C SER A 709 -11.14 13.06 -37.25
N SER A 710 -12.01 13.57 -38.12
CA SER A 710 -13.33 12.99 -38.41
C SER A 710 -13.36 12.14 -39.68
N SER A 711 -14.01 10.96 -39.63
CA SER A 711 -14.49 10.27 -40.84
C SER A 711 -15.77 9.47 -40.59
N VAL A 712 -16.87 9.90 -41.22
CA VAL A 712 -18.21 9.26 -41.23
C VAL A 712 -18.26 7.96 -42.05
N SER A 713 -19.20 7.06 -41.71
CA SER A 713 -20.11 6.40 -42.70
C SER A 713 -21.26 5.56 -42.08
N SER A 714 -22.38 6.22 -41.83
CA SER A 714 -23.78 5.80 -42.07
C SER A 714 -24.23 4.31 -42.17
N ALA A 715 -25.20 3.93 -41.34
CA ALA A 715 -26.53 3.39 -41.73
C ALA A 715 -27.49 3.43 -40.50
N SER A 716 -28.61 4.17 -40.45
CA SER A 716 -29.91 4.02 -41.14
C SER A 716 -30.61 2.65 -40.93
N SER A 717 -31.87 2.54 -40.48
CA SER A 717 -32.91 3.55 -40.19
C SER A 717 -34.23 2.93 -39.66
N SER A 718 -35.05 3.70 -38.90
CA SER A 718 -36.54 3.59 -38.76
C SER A 718 -37.14 2.27 -38.21
N SER A 719 -38.38 2.15 -37.68
CA SER A 719 -39.39 3.01 -37.01
C SER A 719 -40.54 2.06 -36.53
N SER A 720 -41.67 2.40 -35.89
CA SER A 720 -42.37 3.66 -35.54
C SER A 720 -43.34 3.44 -34.35
N SER A 721 -43.74 4.51 -33.65
CA SER A 721 -44.78 4.50 -32.60
C SER A 721 -46.22 4.21 -33.11
N VAL A 722 -47.09 3.62 -32.27
CA VAL A 722 -48.48 4.10 -31.99
C VAL A 722 -49.11 3.46 -30.74
N SER A 723 -50.04 4.18 -30.11
CA SER A 723 -50.65 3.95 -28.78
C SER A 723 -52.00 3.19 -28.79
N SER A 724 -52.42 2.64 -27.64
CA SER A 724 -53.81 2.61 -27.06
C SER A 724 -53.84 1.71 -25.81
N SER A 725 -54.28 2.11 -24.60
CA SER A 725 -55.66 2.46 -24.14
C SER A 725 -56.61 1.24 -24.05
N SER A 726 -57.41 0.99 -22.98
CA SER A 726 -57.53 1.62 -21.64
C SER A 726 -58.57 0.90 -20.74
N SER A 727 -58.47 1.00 -19.39
CA SER A 727 -59.51 0.69 -18.35
C SER A 727 -59.91 -0.80 -18.14
N SER A 728 -60.48 -1.25 -17.01
CA SER A 728 -61.20 -0.56 -15.91
C SER A 728 -61.11 -1.21 -14.51
N VAL A 729 -61.29 -0.36 -13.47
CA VAL A 729 -61.51 -0.51 -12.00
C VAL A 729 -62.22 -1.79 -11.45
N SER A 730 -62.16 -2.18 -10.14
CA SER A 730 -62.14 -1.36 -8.90
C SER A 730 -61.65 -2.07 -7.60
N SER A 731 -61.05 -1.31 -6.67
CA SER A 731 -61.14 -1.36 -5.17
C SER A 731 -60.99 -2.70 -4.39
N SER A 732 -60.27 -2.79 -3.25
CA SER A 732 -60.26 -1.84 -2.11
C SER A 732 -59.04 -2.00 -1.18
N SER A 733 -58.63 -0.90 -0.50
CA SER A 733 -57.87 -0.80 0.79
C SER A 733 -56.50 -1.53 0.92
N SER A 734 -55.44 -0.94 1.50
CA SER A 734 -55.41 0.06 2.59
C SER A 734 -54.29 1.10 2.49
N SER A 735 -54.60 2.34 2.91
CA SER A 735 -53.73 3.38 3.50
C SER A 735 -52.23 3.43 3.12
N VAL A 736 -51.88 4.39 2.27
CA VAL A 736 -50.55 5.03 2.23
C VAL A 736 -50.51 6.17 3.25
N SER A 737 -49.34 6.43 3.87
CA SER A 737 -49.08 7.65 4.64
C SER A 737 -47.87 8.39 4.05
N SER A 738 -48.15 9.33 3.16
CA SER A 738 -47.16 10.26 2.61
C SER A 738 -47.10 11.54 3.46
N SER A 739 -45.93 11.91 3.95
CA SER A 739 -45.69 13.20 4.62
C SER A 739 -44.80 14.10 3.77
N GLN A 740 -45.42 14.89 2.90
CA GLN A 740 -44.80 16.17 2.50
C GLN A 740 -44.81 17.09 3.72
N SER A 741 -43.70 17.81 3.93
CA SER A 741 -43.65 19.00 4.79
C SER A 741 -43.20 20.17 3.93
N SER A 742 -43.93 21.27 3.94
CA SER A 742 -43.55 22.48 3.19
C SER A 742 -43.82 23.73 4.00
N SER A 743 -42.75 24.49 4.23
CA SER A 743 -42.72 25.93 4.57
C SER A 743 -43.57 26.44 5.74
N SER A 744 -42.89 26.90 6.80
CA SER A 744 -43.32 28.05 7.59
C SER A 744 -42.16 29.04 7.67
N SER A 745 -42.37 30.27 7.22
CA SER A 745 -41.30 31.27 7.05
C SER A 745 -40.95 32.01 8.35
N SER A 746 -39.72 31.83 8.82
CA SER A 746 -39.01 32.76 9.70
C SER A 746 -37.53 32.71 9.37
N ASP A 747 -36.91 33.89 9.28
CA ASP A 747 -35.58 34.10 8.70
C ASP A 747 -34.47 33.74 9.71
N SER A 748 -33.99 32.49 9.65
CA SER A 748 -32.86 31.97 10.43
C SER A 748 -32.26 30.76 9.70
N PRO A 749 -30.92 30.60 9.66
CA PRO A 749 -30.30 29.39 9.15
C PRO A 749 -30.62 28.20 10.07
N ILE A 750 -30.68 27.00 9.50
CA ILE A 750 -30.87 25.76 10.25
C ILE A 750 -29.49 25.20 10.55
N ASP A 751 -28.92 25.62 11.68
CA ASP A 751 -27.63 25.15 12.17
C ASP A 751 -27.87 24.12 13.29
N ASP A 752 -27.73 22.83 13.00
CA ASP A 752 -27.82 21.74 13.99
C ASP A 752 -26.39 21.34 14.43
N TYR A 753 -26.02 21.71 15.66
CA TYR A 753 -24.68 21.50 16.21
C TYR A 753 -24.52 20.15 16.94
N TYR A 754 -23.30 19.61 16.96
CA TYR A 754 -22.91 18.37 17.62
C TYR A 754 -22.54 18.60 19.10
N ASP A 755 -22.92 17.66 19.96
CA ASP A 755 -22.70 17.71 21.41
C ASP A 755 -21.86 16.50 21.84
N GLY A 756 -20.57 16.73 22.12
CA GLY A 756 -19.60 15.66 22.41
C GLY A 756 -18.17 15.98 21.96
N THR A 757 -17.29 14.99 22.00
CA THR A 757 -15.89 15.12 21.58
C THR A 757 -15.60 14.44 20.24
N ILE A 758 -14.78 15.07 19.41
CA ILE A 758 -14.28 14.55 18.12
C ILE A 758 -12.75 14.61 18.11
N ASP A 759 -12.10 13.64 17.46
CA ASP A 759 -10.66 13.44 17.38
C ASP A 759 -10.28 12.79 16.03
N ASP A 760 -9.05 13.02 15.56
CA ASP A 760 -8.39 12.32 14.45
C ASP A 760 -9.17 12.30 13.12
N VAL A 761 -9.68 13.47 12.71
CA VAL A 761 -10.53 13.61 11.51
C VAL A 761 -9.68 13.59 10.25
N MET A 762 -9.82 12.53 9.45
CA MET A 762 -9.10 12.30 8.19
C MET A 762 -10.05 12.23 6.99
N LEU A 763 -9.69 12.91 5.90
CA LEU A 763 -10.33 12.83 4.59
C LEU A 763 -9.38 12.19 3.58
N PHE A 764 -9.87 11.23 2.78
CA PHE A 764 -9.09 10.48 1.79
C PHE A 764 -9.71 10.58 0.39
N SER A 765 -8.87 10.71 -0.65
CA SER A 765 -9.26 10.70 -2.08
C SER A 765 -9.37 9.30 -2.69
N GLN A 766 -9.68 8.30 -1.86
CA GLN A 766 -9.95 6.93 -2.29
C GLN A 766 -11.02 6.28 -1.42
N ALA A 767 -11.69 5.26 -1.95
CA ALA A 767 -12.52 4.37 -1.14
C ALA A 767 -11.60 3.37 -0.40
N LEU A 768 -11.47 3.53 0.92
CA LEU A 768 -10.57 2.70 1.72
C LEU A 768 -11.06 1.23 1.74
N PRO A 769 -10.16 0.25 1.58
CA PRO A 769 -10.48 -1.16 1.76
C PRO A 769 -10.59 -1.51 3.26
N ALA A 770 -11.32 -2.59 3.56
CA ALA A 770 -11.66 -2.96 4.94
C ALA A 770 -10.44 -3.27 5.83
N ASP A 771 -9.32 -3.72 5.27
CA ASP A 771 -8.09 -3.98 6.01
C ASP A 771 -7.34 -2.69 6.36
N GLU A 772 -7.34 -1.66 5.49
CA GLU A 772 -6.85 -0.34 5.85
C GLU A 772 -7.70 0.30 6.96
N VAL A 773 -9.03 0.19 6.88
CA VAL A 773 -9.92 0.71 7.94
C VAL A 773 -9.74 -0.03 9.27
N SER A 774 -9.52 -1.35 9.25
CA SER A 774 -9.12 -2.10 10.46
C SER A 774 -7.79 -1.59 11.01
N ARG A 775 -6.81 -1.31 10.15
CA ARG A 775 -5.48 -0.84 10.57
C ARG A 775 -5.52 0.57 11.19
N ILE A 776 -6.40 1.48 10.75
CA ILE A 776 -6.62 2.77 11.43
C ILE A 776 -7.04 2.51 12.89
N PHE A 777 -8.04 1.64 13.08
CA PHE A 777 -8.53 1.27 14.40
C PHE A 777 -7.45 0.58 15.25
N ASP A 778 -6.73 -0.41 14.69
CA ASP A 778 -5.72 -1.16 15.42
C ASP A 778 -4.55 -0.29 15.86
N VAL A 779 -4.12 0.68 15.03
CA VAL A 779 -3.02 1.63 15.34
C VAL A 779 -3.43 2.60 16.45
N ALA A 780 -4.64 3.15 16.41
CA ALA A 780 -5.18 4.03 17.45
C ALA A 780 -5.58 3.31 18.76
N ASN A 781 -5.50 1.97 18.81
CA ASN A 781 -5.64 1.17 20.03
C ASN A 781 -4.31 0.60 20.54
N ASN A 782 -3.41 0.17 19.65
CA ASN A 782 -2.09 -0.38 19.98
C ASN A 782 -1.00 0.69 19.86
N GLN A 783 -1.11 1.75 20.67
CA GLN A 783 -0.09 2.78 20.84
C GLN A 783 1.30 2.14 21.04
N ALA A 784 2.26 2.55 20.20
CA ALA A 784 3.63 2.03 20.08
C ALA A 784 3.78 0.59 19.55
N VAL A 785 3.59 0.42 18.23
CA VAL A 785 4.55 -0.40 17.47
C VAL A 785 5.85 0.40 17.39
N SER A 786 6.86 -0.03 18.14
CA SER A 786 8.20 0.56 18.12
C SER A 786 9.19 -0.35 17.40
N GLU A 787 9.78 0.14 16.32
CA GLU A 787 10.88 -0.54 15.61
C GLU A 787 12.21 0.08 16.04
N THR A 788 13.20 -0.75 16.39
CA THR A 788 14.54 -0.30 16.79
C THR A 788 15.59 -0.82 15.82
N VAL A 789 16.34 0.07 15.19
CA VAL A 789 17.44 -0.25 14.27
C VAL A 789 18.79 0.07 14.91
N TYR A 790 19.74 -0.84 14.73
CA TYR A 790 21.02 -0.89 15.44
C TYR A 790 22.19 -0.50 14.50
N PHE A 791 22.92 0.57 14.83
CA PHE A 791 24.05 1.09 14.03
C PHE A 791 25.34 1.21 14.84
N VAL A 792 26.50 0.96 14.23
CA VAL A 792 27.82 1.17 14.84
C VAL A 792 28.74 1.97 13.91
N ASN A 793 29.51 2.91 14.47
CA ASN A 793 30.42 3.80 13.72
C ASN A 793 31.72 3.10 13.27
N ASN A 794 31.58 1.96 12.61
CA ASN A 794 32.66 1.05 12.26
C ASN A 794 32.52 0.56 10.82
N ASN A 795 33.61 0.08 10.23
CA ASN A 795 33.67 -0.40 8.85
C ASN A 795 33.19 -1.86 8.68
N VAL A 796 32.79 -2.54 9.76
CA VAL A 796 32.21 -3.89 9.77
C VAL A 796 31.12 -4.00 10.84
N ASP A 797 30.11 -4.82 10.57
CA ASP A 797 29.03 -5.13 11.51
C ASP A 797 29.58 -5.76 12.80
N LEU A 798 28.95 -5.46 13.94
CA LEU A 798 29.37 -5.97 15.25
C LEU A 798 28.17 -6.43 16.08
N THR A 799 28.30 -7.59 16.73
CA THR A 799 27.32 -8.04 17.74
C THR A 799 27.65 -7.44 19.09
N TYR A 800 26.67 -6.81 19.74
CA TYR A 800 26.76 -6.30 21.11
C TYR A 800 25.46 -6.60 21.85
N GLN A 801 25.55 -7.12 23.07
CA GLN A 801 24.41 -7.57 23.90
C GLN A 801 23.40 -8.51 23.21
N SER A 802 23.85 -9.28 22.21
CA SER A 802 23.06 -10.16 21.32
C SER A 802 22.33 -9.48 20.15
N ASN A 803 22.38 -8.15 20.05
CA ASN A 803 21.90 -7.41 18.88
C ASN A 803 23.03 -7.29 17.84
N LEU A 804 22.67 -7.33 16.55
CA LEU A 804 23.60 -7.10 15.44
C LEU A 804 23.52 -5.63 15.00
N TYR A 805 24.59 -4.88 15.22
CA TYR A 805 24.72 -3.49 14.81
C TYR A 805 25.35 -3.41 13.42
N LYS A 806 24.65 -2.77 12.49
CA LYS A 806 25.11 -2.57 11.12
C LYS A 806 26.21 -1.50 11.07
N ALA A 807 27.24 -1.74 10.27
CA ALA A 807 28.25 -0.75 9.90
C ALA A 807 27.58 0.48 9.28
N CYS A 808 27.85 1.67 9.84
CA CYS A 808 27.32 2.92 9.31
C CYS A 808 28.29 4.06 9.59
N ASN A 809 28.71 4.79 8.56
CA ASN A 809 29.62 5.92 8.70
C ASN A 809 28.90 7.18 9.21
N PHE A 810 28.62 7.21 10.52
CA PHE A 810 28.08 8.37 11.23
C PHE A 810 29.10 9.02 12.18
N ASN A 811 28.93 10.32 12.38
CA ASN A 811 29.71 11.13 13.31
C ASN A 811 28.77 11.86 14.29
N LEU A 812 28.97 11.60 15.58
CA LEU A 812 28.21 12.21 16.66
C LEU A 812 29.03 13.37 17.25
N GLY A 813 28.81 14.57 16.71
CA GLY A 813 29.65 15.76 16.87
C GLY A 813 29.75 16.33 18.30
N PRO A 814 30.40 17.50 18.48
CA PRO A 814 30.54 18.12 19.80
C PRO A 814 29.20 18.63 20.36
N TRP A 815 29.18 18.93 21.66
CA TRP A 815 28.07 19.63 22.30
C TRP A 815 28.04 21.11 21.88
N GLU A 816 26.88 21.57 21.41
CA GLU A 816 26.63 22.96 21.07
C GLU A 816 25.95 23.70 22.23
N SER A 817 26.55 24.79 22.67
CA SER A 817 26.03 25.66 23.74
C SER A 817 25.14 26.76 23.19
N VAL A 818 23.83 26.54 23.25
CA VAL A 818 22.82 27.50 22.79
C VAL A 818 22.75 28.71 23.74
N ALA A 819 22.79 29.92 23.18
CA ALA A 819 22.69 31.14 23.97
C ALA A 819 21.29 31.32 24.59
N GLY A 820 21.21 32.06 25.70
CA GLY A 820 19.93 32.41 26.34
C GLY A 820 19.38 31.41 27.37
N GLY A 821 20.08 30.30 27.62
CA GLY A 821 19.68 29.32 28.65
C GLY A 821 18.82 28.16 28.14
N ALA A 822 18.70 28.00 26.81
CA ALA A 822 18.14 26.80 26.21
C ALA A 822 19.03 25.56 26.48
N LEU A 823 18.44 24.37 26.37
CA LEU A 823 19.15 23.10 26.54
C LEU A 823 20.27 22.93 25.49
N PRO A 824 21.42 22.33 25.84
CA PRO A 824 22.50 22.05 24.90
C PRO A 824 22.05 21.05 23.83
N ARG A 825 22.65 21.13 22.65
CA ARG A 825 22.32 20.29 21.49
C ARG A 825 23.54 19.52 21.00
N ARG A 826 23.33 18.49 20.19
CA ARG A 826 24.42 17.69 19.59
C ARG A 826 24.03 17.25 18.18
N ASN A 827 24.91 17.46 17.21
CA ASN A 827 24.61 17.10 15.81
C ASN A 827 25.09 15.68 15.51
N LEU A 828 24.21 14.85 14.98
CA LEU A 828 24.51 13.54 14.40
C LEU A 828 24.51 13.70 12.87
N THR A 829 25.67 13.56 12.24
CA THR A 829 25.79 13.57 10.77
C THR A 829 26.08 12.16 10.26
N VAL A 830 25.51 11.81 9.12
CA VAL A 830 25.71 10.50 8.47
C VAL A 830 26.00 10.73 6.98
N SER A 831 26.93 9.98 6.39
CA SER A 831 27.32 10.20 4.98
C SER A 831 26.33 9.59 3.98
N ASN A 832 26.05 10.31 2.89
CA ASN A 832 25.00 9.98 1.92
C ASN A 832 25.08 8.54 1.36
N ALA A 833 26.28 8.03 1.08
CA ALA A 833 26.51 6.71 0.47
C ALA A 833 25.97 5.51 1.29
N ASP A 834 25.93 5.61 2.62
CA ASP A 834 25.38 4.56 3.51
C ASP A 834 23.94 4.88 3.94
N LEU A 835 23.58 6.18 4.02
CA LEU A 835 22.24 6.66 4.36
C LEU A 835 21.16 6.15 3.40
N VAL A 836 21.39 6.29 2.09
CA VAL A 836 20.39 6.03 1.03
C VAL A 836 19.86 4.59 1.08
N LYS A 837 20.67 3.64 1.56
CA LYS A 837 20.33 2.21 1.62
C LYS A 837 19.65 1.77 2.90
N ILE A 838 19.65 2.58 3.97
CA ILE A 838 19.20 2.13 5.30
C ILE A 838 18.34 3.15 6.03
N ILE A 839 18.75 4.42 6.10
CA ILE A 839 18.08 5.45 6.92
C ILE A 839 17.14 6.34 6.09
N HIS A 840 17.44 6.54 4.80
CA HIS A 840 16.62 7.36 3.90
C HIS A 840 15.12 6.96 3.82
N PRO A 841 14.71 5.68 3.75
CA PRO A 841 13.29 5.32 3.82
C PRO A 841 12.65 5.81 5.14
N PHE A 842 13.30 5.58 6.29
CA PHE A 842 12.78 6.06 7.59
C PHE A 842 12.73 7.60 7.68
N VAL A 843 13.66 8.33 7.05
CA VAL A 843 13.61 9.81 6.98
C VAL A 843 12.40 10.31 6.18
N ARG A 844 12.05 9.63 5.08
CA ARG A 844 10.85 9.95 4.28
C ARG A 844 9.57 9.56 5.01
N ASP A 845 9.49 8.32 5.48
CA ASP A 845 8.25 7.67 5.93
C ASP A 845 7.84 8.07 7.37
N TYR A 846 8.71 8.77 8.12
CA TYR A 846 8.50 9.19 9.51
C TYR A 846 8.77 10.70 9.72
N ASN A 847 8.31 11.56 8.80
CA ASN A 847 8.37 13.03 8.93
C ASN A 847 9.76 13.58 9.33
N GLY A 848 10.82 13.14 8.64
CA GLY A 848 12.19 13.55 8.93
C GLY A 848 12.80 12.93 10.20
N LEU A 849 12.18 11.92 10.80
CA LEU A 849 12.58 11.30 12.08
C LEU A 849 12.53 12.22 13.30
N ILE A 850 11.75 13.31 13.25
CA ILE A 850 11.51 14.20 14.39
C ILE A 850 10.83 13.43 15.53
N ASP A 851 11.16 13.77 16.78
CA ASP A 851 10.73 13.13 18.04
C ASP A 851 11.08 11.63 18.21
N SER A 852 11.73 11.00 17.21
CA SER A 852 12.32 9.66 17.38
C SER A 852 13.45 9.65 18.41
N VAL A 853 13.65 8.47 19.04
CA VAL A 853 14.58 8.32 20.16
C VAL A 853 15.86 7.61 19.71
N VAL A 854 17.01 8.24 19.94
CA VAL A 854 18.35 7.72 19.66
C VAL A 854 19.07 7.45 20.97
N THR A 855 19.40 6.20 21.25
CA THR A 855 20.22 5.82 22.42
C THR A 855 21.66 5.57 21.98
N ALA A 856 22.60 6.42 22.40
CA ALA A 856 24.01 6.31 22.04
C ALA A 856 24.86 5.76 23.20
N THR A 857 25.43 4.57 23.00
CA THR A 857 26.29 3.88 23.98
C THR A 857 27.76 3.91 23.56
N PRO A 858 28.69 4.45 24.38
CA PRO A 858 30.12 4.42 24.11
C PRO A 858 30.74 3.09 24.60
N VAL A 859 31.27 2.30 23.66
CA VAL A 859 31.87 0.98 23.92
C VAL A 859 33.35 1.00 23.50
N PHE A 860 34.23 0.41 24.30
CA PHE A 860 35.65 0.26 23.97
C PHE A 860 35.85 -0.97 23.09
N ALA A 861 36.46 -0.81 21.90
CA ALA A 861 36.53 -1.86 20.88
C ALA A 861 37.23 -3.16 21.37
N GLY A 862 38.22 -3.04 22.26
CA GLY A 862 38.90 -4.18 22.88
C GLY A 862 38.19 -4.77 24.11
N ALA A 863 36.92 -4.42 24.35
CA ALA A 863 36.13 -4.84 25.51
C ALA A 863 34.62 -4.92 25.20
N ILE A 864 34.25 -5.28 23.97
CA ILE A 864 32.86 -5.37 23.51
C ILE A 864 31.99 -6.35 24.33
N ASP A 865 32.60 -7.34 24.98
CA ASP A 865 31.93 -8.28 25.89
C ASP A 865 31.46 -7.65 27.23
N ILE A 866 31.80 -6.39 27.50
CA ILE A 866 31.43 -5.68 28.74
C ILE A 866 30.17 -4.85 28.52
N ASP A 867 29.17 -5.07 29.37
CA ASP A 867 27.97 -4.23 29.45
C ASP A 867 28.32 -2.78 29.83
N MET A 868 28.15 -1.87 28.86
CA MET A 868 28.33 -0.44 28.96
C MET A 868 26.98 0.33 28.92
N SER A 869 25.83 -0.34 29.05
CA SER A 869 24.49 0.29 29.04
C SER A 869 24.35 1.41 30.09
N ALA A 870 25.03 1.29 31.23
CA ALA A 870 25.13 2.33 32.25
C ALA A 870 25.90 3.60 31.83
N LYS A 871 26.33 3.69 30.56
CA LYS A 871 26.91 4.86 29.89
C LYS A 871 26.16 5.26 28.61
N ALA A 872 25.03 4.62 28.32
CA ALA A 872 24.10 5.06 27.28
C ALA A 872 23.61 6.49 27.55
N MET A 873 23.37 7.23 26.47
CA MET A 873 22.74 8.56 26.49
C MET A 873 21.56 8.52 25.53
N GLU A 874 20.37 8.78 26.06
CA GLU A 874 19.11 8.85 25.32
C GLU A 874 18.88 10.28 24.80
N PHE A 875 18.61 10.42 23.51
CA PHE A 875 18.38 11.70 22.83
C PHE A 875 17.06 11.66 22.05
N SER A 876 16.32 12.76 22.00
CA SER A 876 15.28 12.97 20.98
C SER A 876 15.83 13.76 19.79
N VAL A 877 15.31 13.48 18.59
CA VAL A 877 15.60 14.25 17.38
C VAL A 877 14.71 15.50 17.35
N ILE A 878 15.31 16.70 17.39
CA ILE A 878 14.59 17.98 17.37
C ILE A 878 14.30 18.45 15.94
N SER A 879 15.22 18.23 15.01
CA SER A 879 15.09 18.69 13.62
C SER A 879 16.10 18.01 12.72
N THR A 880 15.73 17.80 11.46
CA THR A 880 16.55 17.12 10.45
C THR A 880 16.80 18.03 9.26
N SER A 881 17.97 17.91 8.65
CA SER A 881 18.38 18.70 7.48
C SER A 881 19.23 17.85 6.53
N ALA A 882 19.05 18.04 5.22
CA ALA A 882 19.80 17.34 4.18
C ALA A 882 20.67 18.30 3.38
N ALA A 883 21.87 17.83 3.03
CA ALA A 883 22.80 18.46 2.10
C ALA A 883 23.26 17.41 1.06
N GLU A 884 23.91 17.83 -0.03
CA GLU A 884 24.29 16.94 -1.14
C GLU A 884 25.16 15.75 -0.70
N ASP A 885 26.00 15.92 0.34
CA ASP A 885 26.94 14.90 0.83
C ASP A 885 26.52 14.18 2.14
N PHE A 886 25.55 14.71 2.90
CA PHE A 886 25.17 14.17 4.22
C PHE A 886 23.77 14.62 4.69
N ILE A 887 23.16 13.82 5.57
CA ILE A 887 22.01 14.24 6.40
C ILE A 887 22.51 14.52 7.81
N ALA A 888 22.00 15.61 8.41
CA ALA A 888 22.34 16.08 9.74
C ALA A 888 21.07 16.18 10.62
N PHE A 889 21.09 15.43 11.72
CA PHE A 889 20.05 15.39 12.74
C PHE A 889 20.51 16.19 13.96
N VAL A 890 19.68 17.13 14.43
CA VAL A 890 19.94 17.91 15.63
C VAL A 890 19.31 17.19 16.82
N LEU A 891 20.15 16.65 17.70
CA LEU A 891 19.72 15.95 18.90
C LEU A 891 19.56 16.90 20.08
N GLY A 892 18.52 16.68 20.89
CA GLY A 892 18.25 17.41 22.13
C GLY A 892 19.20 17.06 23.28
N ALA A 893 18.97 17.66 24.44
CA ALA A 893 19.71 17.29 25.64
C ALA A 893 19.12 16.01 26.26
N PRO A 894 19.96 15.01 26.61
CA PRO A 894 19.52 13.85 27.39
C PRO A 894 18.96 14.30 28.73
N ASN A 895 17.93 13.61 29.22
CA ASN A 895 17.19 14.02 30.41
C ASN A 895 18.11 14.15 31.65
N PRO A 896 18.34 15.37 32.18
CA PRO A 896 19.31 15.60 33.24
C PRO A 896 18.87 15.04 34.61
N LEU A 897 17.61 14.60 34.75
CA LEU A 897 17.12 13.93 35.95
C LEU A 897 17.46 12.42 35.98
N LEU A 898 17.76 11.83 34.83
CA LEU A 898 18.20 10.43 34.71
C LEU A 898 19.73 10.28 34.85
N GLN A 899 20.50 11.35 34.61
CA GLN A 899 21.96 11.31 34.66
C GLN A 899 22.51 11.45 36.09
N SER A 900 23.29 10.45 36.53
CA SER A 900 23.89 10.42 37.87
C SER A 900 25.18 11.25 37.97
N PHE A 901 25.07 12.59 37.98
CA PHE A 901 26.22 13.48 38.12
C PHE A 901 26.51 13.88 39.58
N PRO A 902 27.78 13.85 40.06
CA PRO A 902 28.94 13.18 39.46
C PRO A 902 28.90 11.65 39.58
N ASP A 903 29.49 10.97 38.61
CA ASP A 903 29.62 9.50 38.52
C ASP A 903 30.31 8.87 39.74
N GLY A 904 31.37 9.50 40.25
CA GLY A 904 32.28 8.91 41.21
C GLY A 904 31.86 9.12 42.66
N LYS A 905 31.36 8.06 43.33
CA LYS A 905 31.19 8.05 44.80
C LYS A 905 32.45 7.52 45.48
N TYR A 906 33.19 8.42 46.12
CA TYR A 906 34.40 8.10 46.88
C TYR A 906 34.09 7.86 48.36
N TYR A 907 34.58 6.73 48.86
CA TYR A 907 34.57 6.34 50.27
C TYR A 907 36.00 6.34 50.82
N ALA A 908 36.15 6.54 52.13
CA ALA A 908 37.46 6.61 52.79
C ALA A 908 38.08 5.22 53.03
N ASP A 909 37.23 4.27 53.38
CA ASP A 909 37.55 2.96 53.97
C ASP A 909 37.05 1.78 53.13
N HIS A 910 36.36 2.05 52.02
CA HIS A 910 35.72 1.06 51.16
C HIS A 910 36.05 1.27 49.68
N CYS A 911 36.28 0.17 48.95
CA CYS A 911 36.61 0.16 47.53
C CYS A 911 35.34 0.29 46.67
N ARG A 912 35.27 1.30 45.80
CA ARG A 912 34.16 1.46 44.85
C ARG A 912 33.98 0.24 43.93
N TYR A 913 35.06 -0.48 43.64
CA TYR A 913 35.08 -1.67 42.78
C TYR A 913 34.60 -2.96 43.45
N VAL A 914 34.11 -2.95 44.70
CA VAL A 914 33.65 -4.18 45.36
C VAL A 914 32.52 -4.88 44.60
N LYS A 915 31.64 -4.12 43.93
CA LYS A 915 30.56 -4.64 43.07
C LYS A 915 31.04 -5.20 41.73
N GLN A 916 32.23 -4.79 41.28
CA GLN A 916 32.87 -5.19 40.03
C GLN A 916 34.22 -5.84 40.34
N PHE A 917 34.26 -6.70 41.36
CA PHE A 917 35.48 -7.40 41.76
C PHE A 917 35.96 -8.28 40.61
N ARG A 918 37.28 -8.25 40.32
CA ARG A 918 37.92 -8.82 39.11
C ARG A 918 37.62 -8.09 37.79
N GLY A 919 36.77 -7.06 37.78
CA GLY A 919 36.55 -6.17 36.62
C GLY A 919 37.78 -5.32 36.26
N LEU A 920 37.74 -4.67 35.09
CA LEU A 920 38.90 -4.01 34.46
C LEU A 920 39.61 -2.99 35.37
N GLU A 921 38.86 -2.13 36.06
CA GLU A 921 39.42 -1.17 37.02
C GLU A 921 40.03 -1.87 38.25
N CYS A 922 39.34 -2.87 38.79
CA CYS A 922 39.80 -3.67 39.92
C CYS A 922 41.12 -4.40 39.61
N GLY A 923 41.23 -5.05 38.45
CA GLY A 923 42.45 -5.72 37.97
C GLY A 923 42.95 -6.92 38.79
N TYR A 924 42.18 -7.43 39.76
CA TYR A 924 42.57 -8.61 40.53
C TYR A 924 42.45 -9.89 39.68
N SER A 925 43.58 -10.50 39.36
CA SER A 925 43.68 -11.70 38.52
C SER A 925 43.91 -13.00 39.31
N GLY A 926 43.74 -12.99 40.64
CA GLY A 926 43.92 -14.16 41.49
C GLY A 926 42.69 -15.07 41.56
N ALA A 927 42.78 -16.10 42.40
CA ALA A 927 41.78 -17.18 42.49
C ALA A 927 40.54 -16.84 43.35
N ASP A 928 40.61 -15.80 44.20
CA ASP A 928 39.47 -15.44 45.05
C ASP A 928 38.30 -14.91 44.22
N THR A 929 37.09 -15.35 44.54
CA THR A 929 35.84 -14.87 43.93
C THR A 929 35.09 -13.84 44.79
N VAL A 930 35.53 -13.61 46.03
CA VAL A 930 34.86 -12.72 46.99
C VAL A 930 35.81 -11.64 47.51
N CYS A 931 35.32 -10.39 47.54
CA CYS A 931 36.00 -9.24 48.13
C CYS A 931 35.06 -8.55 49.12
N ASN A 932 35.56 -8.16 50.30
CA ASN A 932 34.78 -7.42 51.30
C ASN A 932 34.90 -5.88 51.15
N GLY A 933 35.63 -5.42 50.13
CA GLY A 933 35.80 -4.01 49.80
C GLY A 933 36.73 -3.22 50.74
N THR A 934 37.27 -3.81 51.81
CA THR A 934 38.20 -3.11 52.71
C THR A 934 39.63 -3.05 52.14
N TYR A 935 40.41 -2.04 52.55
CA TYR A 935 41.82 -1.94 52.18
C TYR A 935 42.63 -3.16 52.65
N LEU A 936 42.32 -3.72 53.82
CA LEU A 936 43.01 -4.90 54.37
C LEU A 936 42.80 -6.14 53.49
N ASP A 937 41.60 -6.34 52.96
CA ASP A 937 41.30 -7.45 52.04
C ASP A 937 42.00 -7.25 50.68
N CYS A 938 42.01 -6.01 50.17
CA CYS A 938 42.73 -5.64 48.96
C CYS A 938 44.25 -5.85 49.09
N PHE A 939 44.82 -5.52 50.25
CA PHE A 939 46.22 -5.74 50.61
C PHE A 939 46.55 -7.23 50.78
N THR A 940 45.68 -7.99 51.45
CA THR A 940 45.85 -9.46 51.61
C THR A 940 45.82 -10.17 50.26
N LYS A 941 45.02 -9.66 49.30
CA LYS A 941 44.95 -10.09 47.91
C LYS A 941 46.06 -9.49 47.01
N GLY A 942 47.01 -8.74 47.56
CA GLY A 942 48.15 -8.15 46.83
C GLY A 942 47.80 -7.05 45.81
N ASN A 943 46.57 -6.53 45.84
CA ASN A 943 46.02 -5.60 44.84
C ASN A 943 45.92 -4.14 45.34
N GLN A 944 46.61 -3.80 46.43
CA GLN A 944 46.52 -2.48 47.09
C GLN A 944 46.80 -1.27 46.18
N VAL A 945 47.48 -1.46 45.05
CA VAL A 945 47.76 -0.41 44.04
C VAL A 945 46.50 0.02 43.28
N ARG A 946 45.49 -0.86 43.16
CA ARG A 946 44.20 -0.61 42.50
C ARG A 946 43.04 -0.49 43.50
N PHE A 947 43.32 -0.13 44.77
CA PHE A 947 42.29 0.07 45.77
C PHE A 947 41.46 1.34 45.46
N GLY A 948 40.23 1.17 44.98
CA GLY A 948 39.31 2.25 44.61
C GLY A 948 38.64 2.96 45.80
N GLY A 949 39.38 3.22 46.88
CA GLY A 949 38.93 3.94 48.07
C GLY A 949 40.03 4.87 48.59
N GLN A 950 39.69 6.07 49.03
CA GLN A 950 40.69 7.12 49.28
C GLN A 950 40.97 7.28 50.77
N ILE A 951 41.99 6.56 51.26
CA ILE A 951 42.36 6.43 52.69
C ILE A 951 42.66 7.77 53.38
N ALA A 952 42.98 8.82 52.62
CA ALA A 952 43.19 10.18 53.11
C ALA A 952 41.89 10.97 53.41
N LEU A 953 40.71 10.45 53.03
CA LEU A 953 39.42 11.07 53.35
C LEU A 953 39.02 10.81 54.81
N ARG A 954 38.26 11.72 55.40
CA ARG A 954 37.64 11.50 56.72
C ARG A 954 36.56 10.43 56.62
N SER A 955 36.68 9.36 57.39
CA SER A 955 35.66 8.31 57.48
C SER A 955 34.27 8.89 57.80
N LYS A 956 33.23 8.24 57.27
CA LYS A 956 31.83 8.71 57.24
C LYS A 956 31.54 9.93 56.33
N THR A 957 32.50 10.41 55.53
CA THR A 957 32.22 11.45 54.50
C THR A 957 32.22 10.82 53.11
N VAL A 958 31.06 10.72 52.46
CA VAL A 958 31.00 10.47 51.01
C VAL A 958 31.44 11.74 50.29
N ARG A 959 32.27 11.59 49.25
CA ARG A 959 32.57 12.67 48.31
C ARG A 959 32.18 12.25 46.90
N PHE A 960 31.52 13.15 46.20
CA PHE A 960 31.25 13.03 44.76
C PHE A 960 32.37 13.75 44.01
N ALA A 961 32.85 13.17 42.91
CA ALA A 961 33.73 13.80 41.93
C ALA A 961 33.59 13.10 40.57
#